data_AF-A0AA43AYY2-F1
#
_entry.id   AF-A0AA43AYY2-F1
#
_cell.length_a   1.000
_cell.length_b   1.000
_cell.length_c   1.000
_cell.angle_alpha   90.00
_cell.angle_beta   90.00
_cell.angle_gamma   90.00
#
_symmetry.space_group_name_H-M   'P 1'
#
loop_
_entity.id
_entity.type
_entity.pdbx_description
1 polymer ?
#
loop_
_entity_poly.entity_id
_entity_poly.type
_entity_poly.pdbx_seq_one_letter_code
_entity_poly.pdbx_strand_id
1 'polypeptide(L)'
;MRLRGVALFSVLVALGSPAHAAFEQQLGPLAGVVGQQMIHGWTAAVQDGWFTLRNVATPGSEQTLYLPVGPAPEQGRVTDVNVVVNSQNPKASIGVALSNPAKKGLCLIEITADKKTILFCLEGQNRRDIATVPNLAKLDGSDRIKVVELPGAARFIVNGKIIGDVTDSSAVGGDIGIMAYDVGTFGIADFSINTDLAPRQGAPAQQGGGLPPRSGAGAPAPQPAGLPPRGGGAGGGASAPQGTQPPVAAPAPNNSGGSGLAGAGPYPRFGGDTMRIVSVYVGIMRSIFMHEFGHALIGELELPSTGAEEDAVDIYAALQIVEPTMYPSADQDTNTMARDAATYAALQWYYSGKLAEKRGASESSAWQDEHTGDLKRFRNMLCIMYGGNPAVFESVAKHVGLEDRTKARCADEFNKQNRAWRKILAPHTRVGTWSPDGQQPANAPGAPVNVVFEPSKRKIGNLFATALSDAISANIKLLGQTYVLPRPVNVVFKDCDTLNAWYSPREGSITMCYELIENIAVMISDIEMGTVGGEVVATGGGKAPSQQPQQQPQQQPRPSPPGQGMPPSAIDELKDMGVPATFLLFPSPYKGPTPNQINRAKLITTGDLVGMIKNDSNLLIVDTSGLRDTLPIGYPLADAGSDGSVTDQLQSALDAWLLKKANNNRRAAVVFVGASMNDRSSYNAALRAGSLGWTAYWYRGGVEAWVANGLPTTADMAKKN
;
A
#
# COMPACT_ATOMS: atom_id res chain seq x y z
N MET A 1 -40.12 -18.67 -32.15
CA MET A 1 -41.35 -19.47 -31.92
C MET A 1 -41.99 -18.97 -30.61
N ARG A 2 -43.30 -18.67 -30.61
CA ARG A 2 -44.17 -18.21 -29.48
C ARG A 2 -43.53 -17.41 -28.32
N LEU A 3 -43.96 -16.16 -28.17
CA LEU A 3 -43.85 -15.41 -26.92
C LEU A 3 -44.52 -16.17 -25.76
N ARG A 4 -43.96 -16.06 -24.56
CA ARG A 4 -44.71 -16.01 -23.30
C ARG A 4 -44.10 -14.91 -22.44
N GLY A 5 -44.89 -13.87 -22.14
CA GLY A 5 -44.45 -12.77 -21.30
C GLY A 5 -44.53 -13.13 -19.82
N VAL A 6 -43.62 -12.54 -19.04
CA VAL A 6 -43.79 -12.33 -17.59
C VAL A 6 -43.93 -10.82 -17.40
N ALA A 7 -44.88 -10.38 -16.59
CA ALA A 7 -45.25 -8.97 -16.50
C ALA A 7 -44.16 -8.13 -15.84
N LEU A 8 -43.84 -6.96 -16.43
CA LEU A 8 -43.09 -5.92 -15.72
C LEU A 8 -44.00 -5.31 -14.65
N PHE A 9 -43.65 -5.50 -13.38
CA PHE A 9 -44.20 -4.69 -12.29
C PHE A 9 -43.47 -3.35 -12.23
N SER A 10 -43.87 -2.42 -13.10
CA SER A 10 -43.50 -1.01 -12.97
C SER A 10 -44.21 -0.42 -11.76
N VAL A 11 -43.51 -0.26 -10.64
CA VAL A 11 -44.04 0.44 -9.47
C VAL A 11 -44.08 1.94 -9.76
N LEU A 12 -45.23 2.44 -10.24
CA LEU A 12 -45.53 3.87 -10.14
C LEU A 12 -45.72 4.21 -8.66
N VAL A 13 -44.71 4.84 -8.06
CA VAL A 13 -44.83 5.43 -6.74
C VAL A 13 -45.77 6.63 -6.83
N ALA A 14 -46.93 6.53 -6.19
CA ALA A 14 -47.89 7.63 -6.13
C ALA A 14 -47.36 8.79 -5.27
N LEU A 15 -47.81 10.01 -5.59
CA LEU A 15 -47.44 11.25 -4.90
C LEU A 15 -47.76 11.15 -3.40
N GLY A 16 -46.76 11.34 -2.54
CA GLY A 16 -46.96 11.27 -1.08
C GLY A 16 -45.73 11.25 -0.18
N SER A 17 -44.51 11.16 -0.73
CA SER A 17 -43.26 11.29 0.05
C SER A 17 -42.51 12.58 -0.33
N PRO A 18 -41.78 13.23 0.60
CA PRO A 18 -40.93 14.37 0.26
C PRO A 18 -39.82 13.93 -0.70
N ALA A 19 -39.52 14.76 -1.71
CA ALA A 19 -38.63 14.40 -2.82
C ALA A 19 -37.19 14.02 -2.41
N HIS A 20 -36.77 14.34 -1.18
CA HIS A 20 -35.49 13.91 -0.60
C HIS A 20 -35.44 12.39 -0.31
N ALA A 21 -36.55 11.80 0.16
CA ALA A 21 -36.57 10.40 0.62
C ALA A 21 -36.58 9.39 -0.53
N ALA A 22 -36.95 9.83 -1.74
CA ALA A 22 -36.64 9.10 -2.96
C ALA A 22 -35.15 9.30 -3.27
N PHE A 23 -34.43 8.21 -3.56
CA PHE A 23 -33.02 8.22 -3.98
C PHE A 23 -31.96 8.51 -2.89
N GLU A 24 -32.35 8.85 -1.65
CA GLU A 24 -31.42 9.15 -0.54
C GLU A 24 -30.37 8.04 -0.31
N GLN A 25 -30.77 6.77 -0.43
CA GLN A 25 -29.89 5.61 -0.25
C GLN A 25 -28.77 5.53 -1.30
N GLN A 26 -28.99 6.03 -2.52
CA GLN A 26 -28.04 5.94 -3.64
C GLN A 26 -27.25 7.23 -3.87
N LEU A 27 -27.90 8.37 -3.65
CA LEU A 27 -27.39 9.70 -3.95
C LEU A 27 -26.98 10.51 -2.73
N GLY A 28 -27.36 10.10 -1.51
CA GLY A 28 -27.13 10.86 -0.29
C GLY A 28 -27.53 12.34 -0.46
N PRO A 29 -26.61 13.30 -0.29
CA PRO A 29 -26.92 14.73 -0.43
C PRO A 29 -27.36 15.17 -1.83
N LEU A 30 -27.14 14.37 -2.89
CA LEU A 30 -27.66 14.68 -4.24
C LEU A 30 -29.14 14.32 -4.45
N ALA A 31 -29.76 13.52 -3.59
CA ALA A 31 -31.16 13.13 -3.75
C ALA A 31 -32.11 14.34 -3.82
N GLY A 32 -31.84 15.35 -2.98
CA GLY A 32 -32.66 16.56 -2.89
C GLY A 32 -32.71 17.43 -4.15
N VAL A 33 -31.74 17.34 -5.06
CA VAL A 33 -31.70 18.19 -6.26
C VAL A 33 -32.29 17.54 -7.51
N VAL A 34 -32.49 16.21 -7.51
CA VAL A 34 -33.00 15.45 -8.67
C VAL A 34 -34.31 16.03 -9.20
N GLY A 35 -35.29 16.28 -8.32
CA GLY A 35 -36.60 16.79 -8.71
C GLY A 35 -36.61 18.22 -9.28
N GLN A 36 -35.49 18.93 -9.23
CA GLN A 36 -35.36 20.31 -9.73
C GLN A 36 -34.41 20.42 -10.93
N GLN A 37 -33.43 19.52 -11.07
CA GLN A 37 -32.36 19.61 -12.07
C GLN A 37 -32.50 18.61 -13.23
N MET A 38 -33.42 17.64 -13.17
CA MET A 38 -33.70 16.73 -14.29
C MET A 38 -34.19 17.48 -15.54
N ILE A 39 -33.48 17.32 -16.67
CA ILE A 39 -33.81 18.00 -17.93
C ILE A 39 -34.77 17.18 -18.79
N HIS A 40 -35.51 17.86 -19.68
CA HIS A 40 -36.46 17.21 -20.58
C HIS A 40 -35.75 16.24 -21.55
N GLY A 41 -36.24 14.99 -21.63
CA GLY A 41 -35.67 13.92 -22.45
C GLY A 41 -34.80 12.92 -21.67
N TRP A 42 -34.37 13.29 -20.45
CA TRP A 42 -33.72 12.39 -19.51
C TRP A 42 -34.75 11.79 -18.53
N THR A 43 -34.48 10.58 -18.05
CA THR A 43 -35.32 9.88 -17.07
C THR A 43 -34.47 9.39 -15.90
N ALA A 44 -35.05 9.41 -14.70
CA ALA A 44 -34.43 8.95 -13.47
C ALA A 44 -35.27 7.82 -12.85
N ALA A 45 -34.62 6.79 -12.33
CA ALA A 45 -35.24 5.66 -11.65
C ALA A 45 -34.27 5.03 -10.63
N VAL A 46 -34.76 4.09 -9.81
CA VAL A 46 -33.89 3.14 -9.10
C VAL A 46 -34.06 1.77 -9.75
N GLN A 47 -32.95 1.12 -10.09
CA GLN A 47 -32.94 -0.23 -10.62
C GLN A 47 -31.76 -1.02 -10.01
N ASP A 48 -32.03 -2.24 -9.54
CA ASP A 48 -31.00 -3.17 -9.04
C ASP A 48 -30.04 -2.58 -7.98
N GLY A 49 -30.55 -1.64 -7.16
CA GLY A 49 -29.81 -0.95 -6.11
C GLY A 49 -29.17 0.39 -6.53
N TRP A 50 -29.09 0.67 -7.84
CA TRP A 50 -28.50 1.89 -8.41
C TRP A 50 -29.55 2.96 -8.68
N PHE A 51 -29.18 4.23 -8.51
CA PHE A 51 -29.92 5.34 -9.13
C PHE A 51 -29.48 5.44 -10.59
N THR A 52 -30.40 5.27 -11.52
CA THR A 52 -30.12 5.24 -12.95
C THR A 52 -30.62 6.51 -13.64
N LEU A 53 -29.70 7.31 -14.18
CA LEU A 53 -30.01 8.28 -15.22
C LEU A 53 -30.05 7.57 -16.57
N ARG A 54 -31.05 7.89 -17.40
CA ARG A 54 -31.23 7.25 -18.71
C ARG A 54 -31.67 8.24 -19.78
N ASN A 55 -30.86 8.29 -20.84
CA ASN A 55 -31.12 9.01 -22.09
C ASN A 55 -31.19 7.98 -23.22
N VAL A 56 -32.29 7.98 -23.99
CA VAL A 56 -32.52 7.04 -25.09
C VAL A 56 -32.60 7.69 -26.47
N ALA A 57 -32.58 9.02 -26.55
CA ALA A 57 -33.02 9.73 -27.76
C ALA A 57 -32.29 11.06 -28.07
N THR A 58 -31.41 11.56 -27.19
CA THR A 58 -30.81 12.89 -27.36
C THR A 58 -29.28 12.84 -27.30
N PRO A 59 -28.60 12.49 -28.42
CA PRO A 59 -27.14 12.50 -28.52
C PRO A 59 -26.53 13.86 -28.17
N GLY A 60 -25.35 13.85 -27.57
CA GLY A 60 -24.61 15.05 -27.18
C GLY A 60 -25.27 15.95 -26.13
N SER A 61 -26.38 15.54 -25.50
CA SER A 61 -26.92 16.23 -24.32
C SER A 61 -26.25 15.76 -23.04
N GLU A 62 -26.26 16.62 -22.02
CA GLU A 62 -25.75 16.35 -20.67
C GLU A 62 -26.88 16.43 -19.64
N GLN A 63 -26.84 15.55 -18.64
CA GLN A 63 -27.58 15.70 -17.40
C GLN A 63 -26.59 15.94 -16.27
N THR A 64 -26.80 17.01 -15.51
CA THR A 64 -26.02 17.31 -14.30
C THR A 64 -26.89 17.26 -13.07
N LEU A 65 -26.30 16.89 -11.94
CA LEU A 65 -26.90 16.93 -10.60
C LEU A 65 -25.85 17.55 -9.68
N TYR A 66 -25.98 18.84 -9.38
CA TYR A 66 -25.06 19.63 -8.55
C TYR A 66 -25.69 20.03 -7.22
N LEU A 67 -24.92 20.00 -6.14
CA LEU A 67 -25.24 20.70 -4.90
C LEU A 67 -24.16 21.76 -4.54
N PRO A 68 -24.55 22.90 -3.95
CA PRO A 68 -23.59 23.89 -3.46
C PRO A 68 -22.90 23.39 -2.19
N VAL A 69 -21.57 23.28 -2.24
CA VAL A 69 -20.73 22.87 -1.08
C VAL A 69 -19.70 23.94 -0.69
N GLY A 70 -19.45 24.92 -1.56
CA GLY A 70 -18.53 26.03 -1.27
C GLY A 70 -17.08 25.60 -1.12
N PRO A 71 -16.19 26.46 -0.58
CA PRO A 71 -14.79 26.13 -0.39
C PRO A 71 -14.62 24.90 0.52
N ALA A 72 -13.66 24.04 0.20
CA ALA A 72 -13.31 22.92 1.07
C ALA A 72 -12.74 23.44 2.41
N PRO A 73 -13.08 22.82 3.55
CA PRO A 73 -12.49 23.16 4.85
C PRO A 73 -10.98 22.89 4.90
N GLU A 74 -10.28 23.45 5.90
CA GLU A 74 -8.84 23.22 6.09
C GLU A 74 -8.47 21.75 6.33
N GLN A 75 -9.33 20.99 7.01
CA GLN A 75 -9.15 19.53 7.15
C GLN A 75 -9.40 18.75 5.85
N GLY A 76 -9.98 19.40 4.83
CA GLY A 76 -10.36 18.82 3.55
C GLY A 76 -11.83 18.35 3.47
N ARG A 77 -12.21 17.92 2.27
CA ARG A 77 -13.50 17.34 1.91
C ARG A 77 -13.28 16.17 0.96
N VAL A 78 -13.82 15.00 1.29
CA VAL A 78 -13.76 13.81 0.40
C VAL A 78 -15.14 13.52 -0.16
N THR A 79 -15.26 13.59 -1.48
CA THR A 79 -16.42 13.12 -2.24
C THR A 79 -16.10 11.77 -2.86
N ASP A 80 -17.00 10.80 -2.71
CA ASP A 80 -16.78 9.41 -3.08
C ASP A 80 -18.08 8.83 -3.67
N VAL A 81 -17.98 8.14 -4.80
CA VAL A 81 -19.14 7.61 -5.55
C VAL A 81 -18.78 6.36 -6.35
N ASN A 82 -19.67 5.38 -6.35
CA ASN A 82 -19.66 4.26 -7.29
C ASN A 82 -20.47 4.62 -8.55
N VAL A 83 -19.92 4.34 -9.73
CA VAL A 83 -20.53 4.71 -11.02
C VAL A 83 -20.45 3.57 -12.04
N VAL A 84 -21.35 3.59 -13.02
CA VAL A 84 -21.27 2.72 -14.20
C VAL A 84 -21.92 3.39 -15.42
N VAL A 85 -21.35 3.20 -16.61
CA VAL A 85 -21.94 3.65 -17.88
C VAL A 85 -22.13 2.47 -18.83
N ASN A 86 -23.34 2.34 -19.38
CA ASN A 86 -23.71 1.37 -20.40
C ASN A 86 -24.29 2.11 -21.61
N SER A 87 -23.55 2.11 -22.72
CA SER A 87 -23.98 2.68 -24.00
C SER A 87 -23.31 1.98 -25.17
N GLN A 88 -23.93 2.10 -26.35
CA GLN A 88 -23.32 1.76 -27.64
C GLN A 88 -22.50 2.92 -28.23
N ASN A 89 -22.65 4.14 -27.68
CA ASN A 89 -21.82 5.28 -28.07
C ASN A 89 -20.54 5.30 -27.20
N PRO A 90 -19.33 5.14 -27.77
CA PRO A 90 -18.08 5.11 -27.01
C PRO A 90 -17.77 6.42 -26.26
N LYS A 91 -18.39 7.54 -26.67
CA LYS A 91 -18.24 8.85 -26.02
C LYS A 91 -19.18 9.07 -24.82
N ALA A 92 -20.18 8.21 -24.62
CA ALA A 92 -21.06 8.35 -23.47
C ALA A 92 -20.27 8.18 -22.17
N SER A 93 -20.46 9.09 -21.22
CA SER A 93 -19.64 9.15 -20.00
C SER A 93 -20.44 9.47 -18.75
N ILE A 94 -19.86 9.16 -17.60
CA ILE A 94 -20.35 9.56 -16.28
C ILE A 94 -19.16 9.99 -15.41
N GLY A 95 -19.33 11.06 -14.62
CA GLY A 95 -18.23 11.66 -13.87
C GLY A 95 -18.64 12.53 -12.69
N VAL A 96 -17.66 12.87 -11.85
CA VAL A 96 -17.80 13.88 -10.79
C VAL A 96 -17.27 15.21 -11.31
N ALA A 97 -18.08 16.26 -11.16
CA ALA A 97 -17.78 17.61 -11.59
C ALA A 97 -17.65 18.57 -10.39
N LEU A 98 -16.55 19.33 -10.34
CA LEU A 98 -16.47 20.59 -9.58
C LEU A 98 -16.86 21.71 -10.52
N SER A 99 -17.78 22.60 -10.13
CA SER A 99 -18.29 23.67 -10.98
C SER A 99 -18.35 24.99 -10.24
N ASN A 100 -17.93 26.08 -10.88
CA ASN A 100 -18.10 27.43 -10.37
C ASN A 100 -18.71 28.31 -11.47
N PRO A 101 -20.05 28.32 -11.62
CA PRO A 101 -20.73 29.05 -12.68
C PRO A 101 -20.41 30.55 -12.68
N ALA A 102 -20.27 31.15 -11.49
CA ALA A 102 -19.95 32.57 -11.32
C ALA A 102 -18.55 32.94 -11.87
N LYS A 103 -17.58 32.03 -11.78
CA LYS A 103 -16.24 32.20 -12.38
C LYS A 103 -16.07 31.49 -13.74
N LYS A 104 -17.12 30.85 -14.25
CA LYS A 104 -17.12 29.98 -15.44
C LYS A 104 -16.06 28.86 -15.38
N GLY A 105 -15.83 28.32 -14.19
CA GLY A 105 -14.94 27.19 -13.96
C GLY A 105 -15.68 25.86 -13.99
N LEU A 106 -15.09 24.83 -14.60
CA LEU A 106 -15.49 23.43 -14.48
C LEU A 106 -14.23 22.58 -14.34
N CYS A 107 -14.24 21.53 -13.52
CA CYS A 107 -13.28 20.42 -13.58
C CYS A 107 -14.05 19.11 -13.49
N LEU A 108 -13.95 18.27 -14.52
CA LEU A 108 -14.65 17.00 -14.65
C LEU A 108 -13.66 15.84 -14.62
N ILE A 109 -13.89 14.89 -13.72
CA ILE A 109 -13.33 13.53 -13.79
C ILE A 109 -14.42 12.59 -14.30
N GLU A 110 -14.22 11.95 -15.45
CA GLU A 110 -15.22 11.08 -16.07
C GLU A 110 -14.66 9.71 -16.45
N ILE A 111 -15.53 8.70 -16.49
CA ILE A 111 -15.31 7.41 -17.15
C ILE A 111 -16.19 7.29 -18.39
N THR A 112 -15.66 6.71 -19.46
CA THR A 112 -16.35 6.55 -20.75
C THR A 112 -16.78 5.11 -21.02
N ALA A 113 -17.78 4.94 -21.89
CA ALA A 113 -18.17 3.63 -22.44
C ALA A 113 -17.02 2.92 -23.20
N ASP A 114 -16.01 3.65 -23.72
CA ASP A 114 -14.78 3.09 -24.27
C ASP A 114 -13.63 2.89 -23.27
N LYS A 115 -13.98 2.78 -21.98
CA LYS A 115 -13.10 2.40 -20.84
C LYS A 115 -11.95 3.38 -20.54
N LYS A 116 -12.03 4.61 -21.02
CA LYS A 116 -11.10 5.67 -20.62
C LYS A 116 -11.55 6.32 -19.32
N THR A 117 -10.59 6.84 -18.58
CA THR A 117 -10.80 7.85 -17.56
C THR A 117 -10.21 9.17 -18.07
N ILE A 118 -10.99 10.24 -18.06
CA ILE A 118 -10.58 11.56 -18.57
C ILE A 118 -10.71 12.58 -17.45
N LEU A 119 -9.68 13.42 -17.28
CA LEU A 119 -9.68 14.55 -16.35
C LEU A 119 -9.35 15.82 -17.13
N PHE A 120 -10.25 16.79 -17.12
CA PHE A 120 -10.02 18.11 -17.71
C PHE A 120 -10.70 19.21 -16.91
N CYS A 121 -10.22 20.44 -17.07
CA CYS A 121 -10.91 21.64 -16.59
C CYS A 121 -11.25 22.58 -17.74
N LEU A 122 -12.31 23.36 -17.59
CA LEU A 122 -12.68 24.48 -18.45
C LEU A 122 -12.58 25.78 -17.66
N GLU A 123 -11.99 26.82 -18.25
CA GLU A 123 -12.07 28.18 -17.73
C GLU A 123 -12.65 29.11 -18.81
N GLY A 124 -13.93 29.45 -18.68
CA GLY A 124 -14.70 30.17 -19.68
C GLY A 124 -14.97 29.33 -20.92
N GLN A 125 -14.01 29.33 -21.86
CA GLN A 125 -14.00 28.50 -23.07
C GLN A 125 -12.65 27.76 -23.25
N ASN A 126 -11.67 28.00 -22.38
CA ASN A 126 -10.35 27.40 -22.47
C ASN A 126 -10.38 26.01 -21.82
N ARG A 127 -10.31 24.94 -22.64
CA ARG A 127 -10.16 23.56 -22.15
C ARG A 127 -8.69 23.27 -21.82
N ARG A 128 -8.44 22.82 -20.59
CA ARG A 128 -7.16 22.26 -20.13
C ARG A 128 -7.37 20.79 -19.81
N ASP A 129 -7.04 19.92 -20.76
CA ASP A 129 -6.92 18.49 -20.51
C ASP A 129 -5.74 18.21 -19.57
N ILE A 130 -5.98 17.46 -18.50
CA ILE A 130 -4.99 17.16 -17.44
C ILE A 130 -4.51 15.72 -17.59
N ALA A 131 -5.43 14.78 -17.82
CA ALA A 131 -5.08 13.38 -18.04
C ALA A 131 -6.11 12.64 -18.90
N THR A 132 -5.66 11.58 -19.57
CA THR A 132 -6.51 10.58 -20.20
C THR A 132 -5.85 9.22 -20.03
N VAL A 133 -6.50 8.33 -19.28
CA VAL A 133 -5.98 6.99 -18.94
C VAL A 133 -6.86 5.94 -19.61
N PRO A 134 -6.37 5.24 -20.67
CA PRO A 134 -7.13 4.19 -21.32
C PRO A 134 -7.19 2.92 -20.45
N ASN A 135 -8.29 2.18 -20.56
CA ASN A 135 -8.53 0.90 -19.88
C ASN A 135 -8.44 0.93 -18.34
N LEU A 136 -8.71 2.09 -17.71
CA LEU A 136 -8.78 2.19 -16.24
C LEU A 136 -10.20 1.94 -15.71
N ALA A 137 -11.23 2.30 -16.49
CA ALA A 137 -12.62 2.00 -16.16
C ALA A 137 -12.96 0.56 -16.57
N LYS A 138 -13.62 -0.18 -15.68
CA LYS A 138 -13.93 -1.61 -15.82
C LYS A 138 -15.26 -1.83 -16.52
N LEU A 139 -16.23 -0.97 -16.23
CA LEU A 139 -17.65 -1.01 -16.60
C LEU A 139 -18.40 -2.25 -16.07
N ASP A 140 -17.96 -2.77 -14.92
CA ASP A 140 -18.53 -3.95 -14.23
C ASP A 140 -19.38 -3.59 -13.00
N GLY A 141 -19.59 -2.29 -12.74
CA GLY A 141 -20.26 -1.79 -11.53
C GLY A 141 -19.35 -1.59 -10.31
N SER A 142 -18.05 -1.90 -10.43
CA SER A 142 -17.04 -1.64 -9.38
C SER A 142 -16.13 -0.45 -9.69
N ASP A 143 -16.53 0.43 -10.62
CA ASP A 143 -15.82 1.68 -10.89
C ASP A 143 -16.14 2.74 -9.84
N ARG A 144 -15.10 3.25 -9.19
CA ARG A 144 -15.23 4.18 -8.05
C ARG A 144 -14.43 5.45 -8.29
N ILE A 145 -15.11 6.60 -8.26
CA ILE A 145 -14.52 7.93 -8.42
C ILE A 145 -14.44 8.60 -7.04
N LYS A 146 -13.28 9.15 -6.72
CA LYS A 146 -13.02 9.90 -5.48
C LYS A 146 -12.37 11.24 -5.80
N VAL A 147 -12.91 12.31 -5.21
CA VAL A 147 -12.35 13.67 -5.30
C VAL A 147 -12.03 14.13 -3.88
N VAL A 148 -10.78 14.51 -3.65
CA VAL A 148 -10.29 15.00 -2.37
C VAL A 148 -9.97 16.48 -2.53
N GLU A 149 -10.81 17.34 -1.98
CA GLU A 149 -10.61 18.80 -2.00
C GLU A 149 -9.95 19.28 -0.70
N LEU A 150 -9.07 20.27 -0.84
CA LEU A 150 -8.44 21.09 0.19
C LEU A 150 -8.65 22.57 -0.19
N PRO A 151 -8.37 23.55 0.68
CA PRO A 151 -8.52 24.96 0.35
C PRO A 151 -7.69 25.34 -0.90
N GLY A 152 -8.36 25.56 -2.02
CA GLY A 152 -7.74 25.89 -3.31
C GLY A 152 -7.18 24.71 -4.12
N ALA A 153 -7.28 23.45 -3.66
CA ALA A 153 -6.76 22.29 -4.39
C ALA A 153 -7.75 21.12 -4.47
N ALA A 154 -7.72 20.35 -5.55
CA ALA A 154 -8.51 19.12 -5.71
C ALA A 154 -7.68 17.98 -6.33
N ARG A 155 -7.66 16.82 -5.68
CA ARG A 155 -7.04 15.57 -6.16
C ARG A 155 -8.11 14.62 -6.67
N PHE A 156 -7.98 14.16 -7.90
CA PHE A 156 -8.94 13.30 -8.57
C PHE A 156 -8.39 11.86 -8.68
N ILE A 157 -9.18 10.89 -8.25
CA ILE A 157 -8.81 9.47 -8.10
C ILE A 157 -9.89 8.60 -8.72
N VAL A 158 -9.51 7.60 -9.52
CA VAL A 158 -10.43 6.58 -10.05
C VAL A 158 -9.84 5.19 -9.84
N ASN A 159 -10.64 4.26 -9.29
CA ASN A 159 -10.23 2.89 -8.98
C ASN A 159 -8.94 2.81 -8.13
N GLY A 160 -8.80 3.73 -7.16
CA GLY A 160 -7.63 3.85 -6.29
C GLY A 160 -6.39 4.49 -6.92
N LYS A 161 -6.41 4.77 -8.22
CA LYS A 161 -5.31 5.44 -8.95
C LYS A 161 -5.54 6.96 -9.00
N ILE A 162 -4.54 7.74 -8.61
CA ILE A 162 -4.54 9.20 -8.81
C ILE A 162 -4.48 9.50 -10.32
N ILE A 163 -5.38 10.37 -10.78
CA ILE A 163 -5.55 10.76 -12.18
C ILE A 163 -4.93 12.13 -12.44
N GLY A 164 -5.00 13.03 -11.47
CA GLY A 164 -4.32 14.32 -11.48
C GLY A 164 -4.77 15.21 -10.33
N ASP A 165 -3.97 16.24 -10.07
CA ASP A 165 -4.22 17.28 -9.07
C ASP A 165 -4.48 18.62 -9.76
N VAL A 166 -5.33 19.44 -9.15
CA VAL A 166 -5.71 20.77 -9.63
C VAL A 166 -5.61 21.77 -8.48
N THR A 167 -4.52 22.53 -8.45
CA THR A 167 -4.26 23.67 -7.55
C THR A 167 -4.71 25.01 -8.14
N ASP A 168 -4.80 25.07 -9.47
CA ASP A 168 -5.01 26.31 -10.21
C ASP A 168 -6.24 26.13 -11.13
N SER A 169 -7.43 26.16 -10.53
CA SER A 169 -8.67 26.37 -11.28
C SER A 169 -9.74 27.06 -10.45
N SER A 170 -10.45 27.98 -11.09
CA SER A 170 -11.63 28.67 -10.55
C SER A 170 -12.79 27.75 -10.15
N ALA A 171 -12.80 26.49 -10.60
CA ALA A 171 -13.82 25.48 -10.29
C ALA A 171 -13.72 24.88 -8.87
N VAL A 172 -12.51 24.86 -8.28
CA VAL A 172 -12.27 24.22 -6.97
C VAL A 172 -12.96 25.01 -5.86
N GLY A 173 -13.64 24.32 -4.93
CA GLY A 173 -14.41 24.98 -3.88
C GLY A 173 -15.69 25.67 -4.37
N GLY A 174 -16.26 25.21 -5.49
CA GLY A 174 -17.56 25.65 -6.00
C GLY A 174 -18.72 24.73 -5.58
N ASP A 175 -19.61 24.47 -6.52
CA ASP A 175 -20.62 23.41 -6.48
C ASP A 175 -19.97 22.06 -6.85
N ILE A 176 -20.53 20.95 -6.37
CA ILE A 176 -20.07 19.60 -6.70
C ILE A 176 -21.23 18.72 -7.11
N GLY A 177 -21.01 17.82 -8.06
CA GLY A 177 -22.08 17.04 -8.63
C GLY A 177 -21.65 15.86 -9.49
N ILE A 178 -22.65 15.16 -10.02
CA ILE A 178 -22.48 14.16 -11.08
C ILE A 178 -22.86 14.79 -12.42
N MET A 179 -22.09 14.46 -13.46
CA MET A 179 -22.40 14.74 -14.86
C MET A 179 -22.50 13.41 -15.61
N ALA A 180 -23.54 13.26 -16.42
CA ALA A 180 -23.71 12.16 -17.38
C ALA A 180 -23.91 12.74 -18.78
N TYR A 181 -23.25 12.16 -19.79
CA TYR A 181 -23.18 12.73 -21.14
C TYR A 181 -23.56 11.71 -22.23
N ASP A 182 -24.26 12.19 -23.26
CA ASP A 182 -24.74 11.46 -24.44
C ASP A 182 -25.84 10.41 -24.14
N VAL A 183 -26.23 9.62 -25.14
CA VAL A 183 -27.21 8.52 -25.03
C VAL A 183 -26.60 7.37 -24.25
N GLY A 184 -27.34 6.82 -23.28
CA GLY A 184 -26.87 5.72 -22.44
C GLY A 184 -27.76 5.46 -21.22
N THR A 185 -27.37 4.47 -20.43
CA THR A 185 -27.85 4.26 -19.06
C THR A 185 -26.66 4.39 -18.12
N PHE A 186 -26.80 5.26 -17.11
CA PHE A 186 -25.73 5.74 -16.26
C PHE A 186 -26.14 5.49 -14.79
N GLY A 187 -25.47 4.55 -14.14
CA GLY A 187 -25.72 4.18 -12.75
C GLY A 187 -24.87 5.00 -11.78
N ILE A 188 -25.49 5.46 -10.70
CA ILE A 188 -24.87 6.15 -9.56
C ILE A 188 -25.27 5.39 -8.29
N ALA A 189 -24.30 5.12 -7.41
CA ALA A 189 -24.51 4.54 -6.10
C ALA A 189 -23.48 5.07 -5.09
N ASP A 190 -23.79 4.94 -3.79
CA ASP A 190 -22.90 5.29 -2.68
C ASP A 190 -22.35 6.73 -2.71
N PHE A 191 -23.05 7.68 -3.35
CA PHE A 191 -22.60 9.07 -3.43
C PHE A 191 -22.58 9.71 -2.04
N SER A 192 -21.39 10.11 -1.60
CA SER A 192 -21.16 10.66 -0.27
C SER A 192 -20.18 11.83 -0.31
N ILE A 193 -20.37 12.78 0.61
CA ILE A 193 -19.50 13.94 0.79
C ILE A 193 -19.17 14.05 2.28
N ASN A 194 -17.89 13.94 2.60
CA ASN A 194 -17.39 13.88 3.96
C ASN A 194 -16.45 15.07 4.22
N THR A 195 -16.98 16.09 4.90
CA THR A 195 -16.22 17.22 5.47
C THR A 195 -15.76 16.96 6.90
N ASP A 196 -16.44 16.03 7.58
CA ASP A 196 -16.01 15.46 8.86
C ASP A 196 -15.03 14.33 8.55
N LEU A 197 -13.78 14.71 8.29
CA LEU A 197 -12.64 13.77 8.25
C LEU A 197 -12.10 13.49 9.67
N ALA A 198 -12.84 13.93 10.69
CA ALA A 198 -12.77 13.49 12.07
C ALA A 198 -13.91 12.49 12.36
N PRO A 199 -13.78 11.61 13.37
CA PRO A 199 -14.57 10.38 13.44
C PRO A 199 -15.90 10.60 14.16
N ARG A 200 -17.02 10.33 13.50
CA ARG A 200 -18.35 10.35 14.15
C ARG A 200 -18.55 9.08 14.99
N GLN A 201 -18.46 9.22 16.31
CA GLN A 201 -18.92 8.18 17.24
C GLN A 201 -20.45 8.08 17.21
N GLY A 202 -20.99 6.85 17.28
CA GLY A 202 -22.35 6.63 17.78
C GLY A 202 -23.52 6.87 16.82
N ALA A 203 -23.53 6.22 15.66
CA ALA A 203 -24.78 5.87 14.97
C ALA A 203 -24.97 4.34 15.03
N PRO A 204 -26.13 3.81 15.46
CA PRO A 204 -26.36 2.37 15.42
C PRO A 204 -26.44 1.91 13.97
N ALA A 205 -25.65 0.91 13.59
CA ALA A 205 -25.65 0.37 12.24
C ALA A 205 -27.02 -0.24 11.91
N GLN A 206 -27.79 0.44 11.03
CA GLN A 206 -28.85 -0.25 10.30
C GLN A 206 -28.20 -1.37 9.48
N GLN A 207 -28.65 -2.60 9.69
CA GLN A 207 -28.14 -3.76 8.99
C GLN A 207 -28.55 -3.68 7.51
N GLY A 208 -27.65 -3.15 6.67
CA GLY A 208 -27.71 -3.30 5.22
C GLY A 208 -27.62 -4.78 4.87
N GLY A 209 -28.78 -5.43 4.75
CA GLY A 209 -28.89 -6.88 4.64
C GLY A 209 -28.32 -7.41 3.34
N GLY A 210 -27.06 -7.86 3.37
CA GLY A 210 -26.44 -8.60 2.26
C GLY A 210 -27.18 -9.91 2.01
N LEU A 211 -28.05 -9.94 1.00
CA LEU A 211 -28.72 -11.15 0.55
C LEU A 211 -27.70 -12.09 -0.13
N PRO A 212 -27.57 -13.35 0.30
CA PRO A 212 -26.68 -14.30 -0.37
C PRO A 212 -27.30 -14.80 -1.69
N PRO A 213 -26.49 -15.25 -2.66
CA PRO A 213 -26.99 -15.88 -3.86
C PRO A 213 -27.76 -17.17 -3.50
N ARG A 214 -29.04 -17.24 -3.85
CA ARG A 214 -29.90 -18.41 -3.60
C ARG A 214 -30.45 -19.02 -4.87
N SER A 215 -30.07 -20.28 -5.10
CA SER A 215 -30.81 -21.23 -5.92
C SER A 215 -31.83 -21.99 -5.05
N GLY A 216 -32.85 -22.59 -5.68
CA GLY A 216 -33.57 -23.75 -5.13
C GLY A 216 -34.63 -23.53 -4.03
N ALA A 217 -35.86 -23.19 -4.45
CA ALA A 217 -37.18 -23.55 -3.90
C ALA A 217 -37.36 -24.09 -2.45
N GLY A 218 -38.34 -23.54 -1.72
CA GLY A 218 -38.94 -24.13 -0.51
C GLY A 218 -39.85 -23.14 0.26
N ALA A 219 -40.99 -23.61 0.80
CA ALA A 219 -42.01 -22.77 1.47
C ALA A 219 -42.67 -23.51 2.70
N PRO A 220 -43.63 -22.96 3.48
CA PRO A 220 -43.25 -22.27 4.73
C PRO A 220 -44.13 -22.51 6.00
N ALA A 221 -43.56 -22.19 7.18
CA ALA A 221 -44.24 -21.71 8.42
C ALA A 221 -45.19 -22.71 9.17
N PRO A 222 -45.74 -22.40 10.40
CA PRO A 222 -45.61 -21.19 11.26
C PRO A 222 -45.26 -21.44 12.76
N GLN A 223 -45.27 -20.36 13.57
CA GLN A 223 -45.19 -20.35 15.06
C GLN A 223 -46.61 -20.38 15.72
N PRO A 224 -46.78 -20.27 17.07
CA PRO A 224 -46.94 -18.93 17.69
C PRO A 224 -46.58 -18.70 19.20
N ALA A 225 -46.21 -17.43 19.51
CA ALA A 225 -46.59 -16.56 20.67
C ALA A 225 -46.41 -16.94 22.17
N GLY A 226 -46.16 -15.91 23.02
CA GLY A 226 -46.36 -15.94 24.49
C GLY A 226 -45.80 -14.75 25.31
N LEU A 227 -46.66 -13.82 25.78
CA LEU A 227 -46.43 -12.72 26.77
C LEU A 227 -47.81 -12.12 27.17
N PRO A 228 -47.97 -11.22 28.19
CA PRO A 228 -47.10 -10.81 29.32
C PRO A 228 -47.77 -11.22 30.68
N PRO A 229 -48.33 -10.41 31.63
CA PRO A 229 -48.01 -9.07 32.18
C PRO A 229 -48.14 -8.86 33.73
N ARG A 230 -47.69 -7.66 34.20
CA ARG A 230 -48.20 -6.79 35.31
C ARG A 230 -47.87 -6.99 36.81
N GLY A 231 -47.50 -5.86 37.45
CA GLY A 231 -47.53 -5.55 38.90
C GLY A 231 -46.35 -4.67 39.36
N GLY A 232 -46.47 -3.59 40.15
CA GLY A 232 -47.68 -2.89 40.60
C GLY A 232 -47.54 -1.82 41.72
N GLY A 233 -46.80 -0.70 41.51
CA GLY A 233 -46.85 0.51 42.38
C GLY A 233 -46.08 0.47 43.71
N ALA A 234 -46.07 1.50 44.57
CA ALA A 234 -46.28 2.96 44.38
C ALA A 234 -45.95 3.78 45.66
N GLY A 235 -45.54 5.06 45.51
CA GLY A 235 -45.50 6.09 46.58
C GLY A 235 -44.13 6.37 47.23
N GLY A 236 -43.82 7.60 47.69
CA GLY A 236 -44.53 8.87 47.53
C GLY A 236 -44.04 9.99 48.49
N GLY A 237 -44.03 11.25 48.05
CA GLY A 237 -43.63 12.44 48.84
C GLY A 237 -42.32 13.09 48.35
N ALA A 238 -42.22 14.27 47.69
CA ALA A 238 -43.11 15.38 47.30
C ALA A 238 -42.82 16.72 48.02
N SER A 239 -42.19 17.66 47.31
CA SER A 239 -42.27 19.11 47.53
C SER A 239 -41.80 19.89 46.29
N ALA A 240 -42.44 21.03 46.00
CA ALA A 240 -42.26 21.90 44.82
C ALA A 240 -42.94 23.27 45.12
N PRO A 241 -42.93 24.31 44.24
CA PRO A 241 -42.24 24.50 42.95
C PRO A 241 -41.14 25.60 43.10
N GLN A 242 -40.89 26.66 42.31
CA GLN A 242 -41.44 27.25 41.06
C GLN A 242 -40.44 28.27 40.46
N GLY A 243 -40.60 28.64 39.17
CA GLY A 243 -40.12 29.95 38.65
C GLY A 243 -39.18 29.97 37.42
N THR A 244 -39.78 29.99 36.22
CA THR A 244 -39.35 30.72 34.99
C THR A 244 -37.86 30.90 34.61
N GLN A 245 -37.49 30.36 33.43
CA GLN A 245 -36.38 30.82 32.56
C GLN A 245 -36.84 32.03 31.69
N PRO A 246 -35.94 32.89 31.15
CA PRO A 246 -35.12 32.59 29.95
C PRO A 246 -33.58 32.80 30.14
N PRO A 247 -32.73 32.45 29.14
CA PRO A 247 -31.28 32.22 29.34
C PRO A 247 -30.33 33.25 28.69
N VAL A 248 -29.13 33.45 29.28
CA VAL A 248 -27.94 34.03 28.62
C VAL A 248 -26.64 33.45 29.20
N ALA A 249 -25.59 33.39 28.37
CA ALA A 249 -24.15 33.27 28.70
C ALA A 249 -23.66 32.03 29.49
N ALA A 250 -23.02 31.10 28.75
CA ALA A 250 -22.05 30.18 29.33
C ALA A 250 -20.70 30.91 29.59
N PRO A 251 -19.89 30.50 30.59
CA PRO A 251 -18.52 30.98 30.75
C PRO A 251 -17.66 30.66 29.52
N ALA A 252 -16.73 31.56 29.18
CA ALA A 252 -15.95 31.46 27.95
C ALA A 252 -14.96 30.26 27.97
N PRO A 253 -14.75 29.58 26.83
CA PRO A 253 -13.69 28.58 26.70
C PRO A 253 -12.30 29.23 26.72
N ASN A 254 -11.35 28.61 27.41
CA ASN A 254 -9.96 29.07 27.44
C ASN A 254 -9.29 28.91 26.07
N ASN A 255 -8.62 29.96 25.59
CA ASN A 255 -7.77 29.89 24.40
C ASN A 255 -6.48 29.12 24.70
N SER A 256 -6.42 27.88 24.24
CA SER A 256 -5.19 27.12 24.03
C SER A 256 -5.34 26.31 22.74
N GLY A 257 -4.30 26.27 21.90
CA GLY A 257 -4.38 25.80 20.51
C GLY A 257 -4.57 24.29 20.36
N GLY A 258 -5.78 23.79 20.65
CA GLY A 258 -6.11 22.37 20.65
C GLY A 258 -5.98 21.74 19.27
N SER A 259 -5.11 20.73 19.15
CA SER A 259 -5.13 19.80 18.02
C SER A 259 -6.51 19.12 17.91
N GLY A 260 -7.13 19.14 16.73
CA GLY A 260 -8.47 18.58 16.47
C GLY A 260 -8.64 17.05 16.60
N LEU A 261 -7.76 16.36 17.32
CA LEU A 261 -7.96 14.98 17.77
C LEU A 261 -8.54 14.98 19.19
N ALA A 262 -9.61 14.22 19.40
CA ALA A 262 -10.18 14.03 20.72
C ALA A 262 -9.30 13.14 21.61
N GLY A 263 -9.25 13.45 22.91
CA GLY A 263 -8.58 12.65 23.93
C GLY A 263 -7.55 13.43 24.77
N ALA A 264 -7.08 12.78 25.82
CA ALA A 264 -6.01 13.23 26.69
C ALA A 264 -4.62 12.93 26.09
N GLY A 265 -3.56 13.40 26.78
CA GLY A 265 -2.17 13.24 26.37
C GLY A 265 -1.68 14.29 25.35
N PRO A 266 -0.37 14.40 25.13
CA PRO A 266 0.21 15.21 24.06
C PRO A 266 -0.06 14.60 22.67
N TYR A 267 0.21 15.38 21.63
CA TYR A 267 0.30 14.87 20.26
C TYR A 267 1.52 15.50 19.56
N PRO A 268 2.70 14.87 19.68
CA PRO A 268 3.90 15.28 18.96
C PRO A 268 3.67 15.45 17.45
N ARG A 269 3.99 16.65 16.96
CA ARG A 269 3.81 17.07 15.55
C ARG A 269 5.10 17.09 14.73
N PHE A 270 6.27 16.84 15.32
CA PHE A 270 7.57 16.73 14.62
C PHE A 270 7.87 17.86 13.60
N GLY A 271 7.46 19.10 13.91
CA GLY A 271 7.63 20.27 13.04
C GLY A 271 6.46 20.58 12.09
N GLY A 272 5.41 19.75 12.07
CA GLY A 272 4.17 20.00 11.33
C GLY A 272 4.06 19.31 9.96
N ASP A 273 5.12 18.65 9.50
CA ASP A 273 5.10 17.84 8.27
C ASP A 273 4.31 16.54 8.48
N THR A 274 3.21 16.39 7.74
CA THR A 274 2.36 15.19 7.72
C THR A 274 3.14 13.92 7.37
N MET A 275 4.11 13.97 6.46
CA MET A 275 4.89 12.79 6.06
C MET A 275 5.82 12.32 7.19
N ARG A 276 6.56 13.23 7.82
CA ARG A 276 7.34 12.92 9.04
C ARG A 276 6.45 12.45 10.18
N ILE A 277 5.30 13.10 10.44
CA ILE A 277 4.34 12.67 11.47
C ILE A 277 3.93 11.22 11.26
N VAL A 278 3.38 10.88 10.08
CA VAL A 278 2.92 9.51 9.77
C VAL A 278 4.09 8.53 9.86
N SER A 279 5.26 8.90 9.35
CA SER A 279 6.45 8.05 9.38
C SER A 279 6.92 7.72 10.79
N VAL A 280 6.90 8.67 11.74
CA VAL A 280 7.26 8.39 13.14
C VAL A 280 6.28 7.37 13.75
N TYR A 281 4.98 7.62 13.71
CA TYR A 281 3.99 6.74 14.35
C TYR A 281 3.92 5.36 13.68
N VAL A 282 4.00 5.29 12.34
CA VAL A 282 4.05 4.01 11.61
C VAL A 282 5.36 3.26 11.89
N GLY A 283 6.49 3.97 12.02
CA GLY A 283 7.79 3.39 12.37
C GLY A 283 7.78 2.73 13.75
N ILE A 284 7.40 3.47 14.79
CA ILE A 284 7.27 2.96 16.16
C ILE A 284 6.34 1.74 16.20
N MET A 285 5.12 1.89 15.66
CA MET A 285 4.10 0.83 15.68
C MET A 285 4.57 -0.41 14.93
N ARG A 286 5.20 -0.28 13.75
CA ARG A 286 5.72 -1.42 12.97
C ARG A 286 6.89 -2.10 13.69
N SER A 287 7.72 -1.34 14.40
CA SER A 287 8.82 -1.88 15.23
C SER A 287 8.29 -2.82 16.30
N ILE A 288 7.39 -2.32 17.14
CA ILE A 288 6.76 -3.08 18.22
C ILE A 288 5.96 -4.26 17.64
N PHE A 289 5.06 -4.00 16.69
CA PHE A 289 4.18 -5.03 16.14
C PHE A 289 4.96 -6.18 15.48
N MET A 290 6.04 -5.91 14.73
CA MET A 290 6.81 -6.99 14.10
C MET A 290 7.65 -7.78 15.10
N HIS A 291 8.07 -7.18 16.22
CA HIS A 291 8.69 -7.90 17.34
C HIS A 291 7.68 -8.88 17.98
N GLU A 292 6.48 -8.41 18.34
CA GLU A 292 5.40 -9.27 18.85
C GLU A 292 4.95 -10.35 17.86
N PHE A 293 4.90 -10.02 16.56
CA PHE A 293 4.57 -11.00 15.53
C PHE A 293 5.71 -12.01 15.32
N GLY A 294 6.94 -11.70 15.70
CA GLY A 294 8.04 -12.65 15.81
C GLY A 294 7.76 -13.73 16.85
N HIS A 295 7.35 -13.35 18.06
CA HIS A 295 6.92 -14.30 19.10
C HIS A 295 5.70 -15.11 18.66
N ALA A 296 4.73 -14.47 18.01
CA ALA A 296 3.58 -15.19 17.46
C ALA A 296 3.99 -16.22 16.39
N LEU A 297 4.95 -15.91 15.51
CA LEU A 297 5.47 -16.90 14.56
C LEU A 297 6.19 -18.05 15.26
N ILE A 298 7.01 -17.77 16.28
CA ILE A 298 7.72 -18.81 17.03
C ILE A 298 6.74 -19.71 17.79
N GLY A 299 5.80 -19.12 18.54
CA GLY A 299 4.84 -19.84 19.36
C GLY A 299 3.74 -20.58 18.58
N GLU A 300 3.19 -19.99 17.50
CA GLU A 300 2.14 -20.64 16.71
C GLU A 300 2.67 -21.70 15.73
N LEU A 301 3.93 -21.59 15.28
CA LEU A 301 4.50 -22.51 14.28
C LEU A 301 5.58 -23.45 14.84
N GLU A 302 5.79 -23.44 16.16
CA GLU A 302 6.80 -24.23 16.89
C GLU A 302 8.23 -24.04 16.32
N LEU A 303 8.60 -22.80 15.96
CA LEU A 303 9.88 -22.52 15.31
C LEU A 303 11.05 -22.62 16.30
N PRO A 304 12.21 -23.15 15.89
CA PRO A 304 13.38 -23.25 16.77
C PRO A 304 14.14 -21.92 16.88
N SER A 305 14.04 -21.26 18.04
CA SER A 305 15.08 -20.29 18.46
C SER A 305 16.33 -21.03 18.95
N THR A 306 17.51 -20.50 18.62
CA THR A 306 18.82 -21.04 19.05
C THR A 306 19.65 -20.01 19.84
N GLY A 307 19.02 -18.92 20.24
CA GLY A 307 19.55 -17.88 21.14
C GLY A 307 18.44 -17.35 22.05
N ALA A 308 18.65 -16.18 22.66
CA ALA A 308 17.55 -15.48 23.34
C ALA A 308 16.47 -15.12 22.32
N GLU A 309 15.20 -15.30 22.68
CA GLU A 309 14.08 -15.08 21.76
C GLU A 309 13.97 -13.59 21.39
N GLU A 310 14.11 -12.69 22.36
CA GLU A 310 14.20 -11.23 22.19
C GLU A 310 15.19 -10.80 21.09
N ASP A 311 16.44 -11.30 21.17
CA ASP A 311 17.49 -11.01 20.19
C ASP A 311 17.15 -11.61 18.81
N ALA A 312 16.30 -12.64 18.72
CA ALA A 312 15.85 -13.24 17.47
C ALA A 312 14.65 -12.50 16.84
N VAL A 313 13.67 -12.08 17.65
CA VAL A 313 12.48 -11.36 17.18
C VAL A 313 12.77 -9.88 16.86
N ASP A 314 13.73 -9.25 17.55
CA ASP A 314 14.29 -7.95 17.13
C ASP A 314 14.91 -8.02 15.73
N ILE A 315 15.59 -9.13 15.42
CA ILE A 315 16.19 -9.38 14.12
C ILE A 315 15.10 -9.65 13.07
N TYR A 316 14.03 -10.38 13.40
CA TYR A 316 12.86 -10.51 12.53
C TYR A 316 12.21 -9.15 12.24
N ALA A 317 11.97 -8.33 13.27
CA ALA A 317 11.43 -6.99 13.13
C ALA A 317 12.32 -6.11 12.23
N ALA A 318 13.64 -6.10 12.47
CA ALA A 318 14.60 -5.38 11.65
C ALA A 318 14.55 -5.80 10.16
N LEU A 319 14.43 -7.10 9.87
CA LEU A 319 14.25 -7.64 8.52
C LEU A 319 12.93 -7.15 7.89
N GLN A 320 11.81 -7.27 8.61
CA GLN A 320 10.49 -6.81 8.15
C GLN A 320 10.39 -5.29 7.99
N ILE A 321 11.31 -4.52 8.59
CA ILE A 321 11.34 -3.05 8.54
C ILE A 321 12.25 -2.53 7.44
N VAL A 322 13.35 -3.22 7.14
CA VAL A 322 14.23 -2.83 6.01
C VAL A 322 13.64 -3.22 4.66
N GLU A 323 12.88 -4.31 4.55
CA GLU A 323 12.41 -4.86 3.27
C GLU A 323 11.74 -3.84 2.32
N PRO A 324 10.82 -2.96 2.76
CA PRO A 324 10.22 -1.96 1.87
C PRO A 324 11.25 -0.96 1.30
N THR A 325 12.36 -0.72 2.01
CA THR A 325 13.45 0.14 1.52
C THR A 325 14.35 -0.57 0.50
N MET A 326 14.34 -1.90 0.45
CA MET A 326 15.13 -2.71 -0.48
C MET A 326 14.49 -2.82 -1.87
N TYR A 327 13.18 -2.61 -1.95
CA TYR A 327 12.39 -2.79 -3.17
C TYR A 327 11.60 -1.52 -3.50
N PRO A 328 12.27 -0.39 -3.77
CA PRO A 328 11.62 0.90 -4.00
C PRO A 328 10.58 0.80 -5.12
N SER A 329 9.42 1.36 -4.82
CA SER A 329 8.25 1.45 -5.68
C SER A 329 8.42 2.60 -6.71
N ALA A 330 7.45 2.72 -7.62
CA ALA A 330 7.37 3.87 -8.52
C ALA A 330 6.79 5.14 -7.84
N ASP A 331 6.29 5.03 -6.60
CA ASP A 331 5.79 6.16 -5.82
C ASP A 331 6.87 6.65 -4.84
N GLN A 332 7.23 7.93 -4.96
CA GLN A 332 8.26 8.55 -4.15
C GLN A 332 7.78 8.85 -2.71
N ASP A 333 6.48 9.04 -2.49
CA ASP A 333 5.92 9.29 -1.16
C ASP A 333 5.96 8.00 -0.32
N THR A 334 5.51 6.87 -0.89
CA THR A 334 5.69 5.53 -0.32
C THR A 334 7.16 5.22 -0.03
N ASN A 335 8.08 5.51 -0.96
CA ASN A 335 9.51 5.27 -0.75
C ASN A 335 10.09 6.12 0.39
N THR A 336 9.63 7.37 0.53
CA THR A 336 10.06 8.29 1.60
C THR A 336 9.51 7.83 2.95
N MET A 337 8.20 7.52 3.04
CA MET A 337 7.57 6.98 4.24
C MET A 337 8.23 5.67 4.69
N ALA A 338 8.55 4.75 3.76
CA ALA A 338 9.24 3.51 4.09
C ALA A 338 10.62 3.74 4.72
N ARG A 339 11.41 4.66 4.16
CA ARG A 339 12.73 5.05 4.68
C ARG A 339 12.65 5.72 6.05
N ASP A 340 11.74 6.67 6.21
CA ASP A 340 11.66 7.47 7.43
C ASP A 340 11.03 6.64 8.56
N ALA A 341 9.99 5.84 8.30
CA ALA A 341 9.43 4.91 9.28
C ALA A 341 10.46 3.86 9.73
N ALA A 342 11.25 3.30 8.81
CA ALA A 342 12.35 2.42 9.19
C ALA A 342 13.40 3.13 10.05
N THR A 343 13.69 4.40 9.78
CA THR A 343 14.62 5.21 10.58
C THR A 343 14.13 5.41 12.01
N TYR A 344 12.87 5.83 12.22
CA TYR A 344 12.33 6.01 13.57
C TYR A 344 12.12 4.70 14.34
N ALA A 345 11.81 3.60 13.64
CA ALA A 345 11.72 2.26 14.22
C ALA A 345 13.01 1.79 14.90
N ALA A 346 14.18 2.27 14.43
CA ALA A 346 15.47 2.04 15.08
C ALA A 346 15.83 3.14 16.09
N LEU A 347 15.61 4.42 15.77
CA LEU A 347 16.02 5.53 16.63
C LEU A 347 15.40 5.51 18.04
N GLN A 348 14.20 4.93 18.22
CA GLN A 348 13.61 4.72 19.55
C GLN A 348 14.58 4.02 20.53
N TRP A 349 15.30 2.99 20.08
CA TRP A 349 16.25 2.22 20.89
C TRP A 349 17.52 3.02 21.17
N TYR A 350 18.01 3.80 20.20
CA TYR A 350 19.13 4.71 20.41
C TYR A 350 18.79 5.76 21.48
N TYR A 351 17.60 6.38 21.40
CA TYR A 351 17.17 7.42 22.31
C TYR A 351 16.86 6.91 23.71
N SER A 352 16.14 5.78 23.85
CA SER A 352 15.91 5.15 25.15
C SER A 352 17.24 4.78 25.83
N GLY A 353 18.14 4.12 25.10
CA GLY A 353 19.46 3.76 25.62
C GLY A 353 20.34 4.96 26.00
N LYS A 354 20.33 6.05 25.21
CA LYS A 354 21.05 7.29 25.56
C LYS A 354 20.41 8.04 26.74
N LEU A 355 19.11 7.87 26.99
CA LEU A 355 18.48 8.35 28.22
C LEU A 355 18.80 7.47 29.44
N ALA A 356 18.91 6.15 29.26
CA ALA A 356 19.32 5.22 30.32
C ALA A 356 20.76 5.50 30.80
N GLU A 357 21.72 5.63 29.86
CA GLU A 357 23.09 6.07 30.18
C GLU A 357 23.11 7.40 30.97
N LYS A 358 22.37 8.42 30.50
CA LYS A 358 22.27 9.73 31.16
C LYS A 358 21.66 9.67 32.56
N ARG A 359 20.83 8.66 32.85
CA ARG A 359 20.26 8.40 34.18
C ARG A 359 21.19 7.59 35.08
N GLY A 360 22.38 7.21 34.61
CA GLY A 360 23.36 6.43 35.36
C GLY A 360 23.07 4.93 35.37
N ALA A 361 22.31 4.41 34.40
CA ALA A 361 22.10 2.97 34.26
C ALA A 361 23.43 2.27 33.91
N SER A 362 23.88 1.40 34.81
CA SER A 362 25.04 0.51 34.60
C SER A 362 24.68 -0.63 33.64
N GLU A 363 25.66 -1.19 32.91
CA GLU A 363 25.45 -2.46 32.18
C GLU A 363 24.87 -3.57 33.09
N SER A 364 25.23 -3.56 34.38
CA SER A 364 24.70 -4.46 35.42
C SER A 364 23.26 -4.17 35.89
N SER A 365 22.48 -3.29 35.25
CA SER A 365 21.02 -3.25 35.44
C SER A 365 20.26 -4.13 34.44
N ALA A 366 20.91 -4.58 33.35
CA ALA A 366 20.26 -5.32 32.26
C ALA A 366 20.44 -6.85 32.34
N TRP A 367 21.05 -7.41 33.40
CA TRP A 367 21.28 -8.87 33.48
C TRP A 367 20.07 -9.67 33.97
N GLN A 368 19.08 -9.02 34.60
CA GLN A 368 17.81 -9.63 35.01
C GLN A 368 16.68 -9.37 34.02
N ASP A 369 16.90 -8.49 33.04
CA ASP A 369 15.98 -8.28 31.93
C ASP A 369 16.17 -9.43 30.93
N GLU A 370 15.09 -9.91 30.33
CA GLU A 370 15.15 -10.85 29.22
C GLU A 370 15.61 -10.16 27.93
N HIS A 371 15.40 -8.85 27.85
CA HIS A 371 15.90 -8.01 26.78
C HIS A 371 17.37 -7.65 26.97
N THR A 372 18.08 -7.78 25.87
CA THR A 372 19.28 -7.00 25.58
C THR A 372 19.06 -5.51 25.81
N GLY A 373 19.98 -4.83 26.50
CA GLY A 373 19.92 -3.38 26.70
C GLY A 373 19.91 -2.57 25.39
N ASP A 374 19.09 -1.52 25.36
CA ASP A 374 18.64 -0.80 24.14
C ASP A 374 19.73 -0.41 23.13
N LEU A 375 20.92 0.01 23.57
CA LEU A 375 21.99 0.38 22.64
C LEU A 375 22.56 -0.81 21.87
N LYS A 376 22.50 -2.03 22.44
CA LYS A 376 22.82 -3.27 21.73
C LYS A 376 21.65 -3.70 20.83
N ARG A 377 20.38 -3.52 21.22
CA ARG A 377 19.20 -3.70 20.33
C ARG A 377 19.34 -2.80 19.10
N PHE A 378 19.51 -1.50 19.32
CA PHE A 378 19.74 -0.48 18.29
C PHE A 378 20.88 -0.85 17.34
N ARG A 379 22.07 -1.17 17.87
CA ARG A 379 23.23 -1.53 17.06
C ARG A 379 22.96 -2.77 16.20
N ASN A 380 22.31 -3.79 16.75
CA ASN A 380 21.94 -5.00 16.02
C ASN A 380 20.93 -4.67 14.89
N MET A 381 19.84 -4.01 15.23
CA MET A 381 18.76 -3.60 14.32
C MET A 381 19.28 -2.71 13.18
N LEU A 382 20.01 -1.64 13.50
CA LEU A 382 20.63 -0.75 12.51
C LEU A 382 21.62 -1.49 11.61
N CYS A 383 22.34 -2.50 12.13
CA CYS A 383 23.25 -3.29 11.30
C CYS A 383 22.49 -4.18 10.30
N ILE A 384 21.40 -4.85 10.69
CA ILE A 384 20.55 -5.58 9.74
C ILE A 384 19.97 -4.63 8.68
N MET A 385 19.46 -3.47 9.10
CA MET A 385 18.90 -2.47 8.18
C MET A 385 19.95 -1.89 7.23
N TYR A 386 21.15 -1.59 7.73
CA TYR A 386 22.28 -1.12 6.92
C TYR A 386 22.77 -2.19 5.94
N GLY A 387 22.75 -3.47 6.32
CA GLY A 387 23.06 -4.57 5.42
C GLY A 387 22.07 -4.69 4.25
N GLY A 388 20.78 -4.49 4.53
CA GLY A 388 19.73 -4.48 3.51
C GLY A 388 19.77 -3.24 2.60
N ASN A 389 19.99 -2.03 3.13
CA ASN A 389 20.11 -0.80 2.32
C ASN A 389 21.12 0.22 2.92
N PRO A 390 22.41 0.13 2.59
CA PRO A 390 23.43 1.06 3.07
C PRO A 390 23.14 2.52 2.69
N ALA A 391 22.59 2.76 1.50
CA ALA A 391 22.35 4.11 0.97
C ALA A 391 21.31 4.89 1.79
N VAL A 392 20.33 4.20 2.38
CA VAL A 392 19.34 4.80 3.28
C VAL A 392 19.92 5.08 4.67
N PHE A 393 20.68 4.13 5.23
CA PHE A 393 21.08 4.18 6.64
C PHE A 393 22.49 4.72 6.91
N GLU A 394 23.33 4.98 5.91
CA GLU A 394 24.68 5.55 6.09
C GLU A 394 24.68 6.92 6.80
N SER A 395 23.64 7.74 6.62
CA SER A 395 23.50 9.01 7.35
C SER A 395 23.26 8.77 8.85
N VAL A 396 22.37 7.84 9.19
CA VAL A 396 22.07 7.44 10.57
C VAL A 396 23.32 6.81 11.22
N ALA A 397 23.96 5.87 10.51
CA ALA A 397 25.16 5.18 10.96
C ALA A 397 26.33 6.14 11.23
N LYS A 398 26.53 7.17 10.38
CA LYS A 398 27.49 8.25 10.65
C LYS A 398 27.09 9.08 11.88
N HIS A 399 25.83 9.48 12.00
CA HIS A 399 25.37 10.34 13.09
C HIS A 399 25.48 9.70 14.48
N VAL A 400 25.26 8.38 14.58
CA VAL A 400 25.38 7.60 15.83
C VAL A 400 26.79 7.02 16.07
N GLY A 401 27.76 7.30 15.19
CA GLY A 401 29.15 6.85 15.35
C GLY A 401 29.37 5.34 15.12
N LEU A 402 28.56 4.69 14.28
CA LEU A 402 28.71 3.26 13.99
C LEU A 402 30.00 2.99 13.18
N GLU A 403 30.96 2.32 13.82
CA GLU A 403 32.29 2.04 13.26
C GLU A 403 32.25 1.43 11.84
N ASP A 404 33.15 1.86 10.97
CA ASP A 404 33.32 1.26 9.63
C ASP A 404 33.60 -0.26 9.69
N ARG A 405 34.32 -0.73 10.73
CA ARG A 405 34.55 -2.17 10.99
C ARG A 405 33.25 -2.94 11.26
N THR A 406 32.28 -2.29 11.89
CA THR A 406 30.95 -2.87 12.13
C THR A 406 30.10 -2.81 10.86
N LYS A 407 30.02 -1.64 10.20
CA LYS A 407 29.31 -1.47 8.91
C LYS A 407 29.77 -2.48 7.84
N ALA A 408 31.07 -2.77 7.77
CA ALA A 408 31.65 -3.74 6.84
C ALA A 408 31.18 -5.20 7.04
N ARG A 409 30.57 -5.54 8.19
CA ARG A 409 30.01 -6.87 8.47
C ARG A 409 28.49 -6.94 8.34
N CYS A 410 27.83 -5.79 8.24
CA CYS A 410 26.38 -5.70 8.31
C CYS A 410 25.67 -6.36 7.11
N ALA A 411 26.29 -6.37 5.92
CA ALA A 411 25.78 -7.12 4.78
C ALA A 411 25.79 -8.65 5.04
N ASP A 412 26.87 -9.19 5.62
CA ASP A 412 26.96 -10.62 5.94
C ASP A 412 25.96 -11.04 7.02
N GLU A 413 25.81 -10.24 8.07
CA GLU A 413 24.81 -10.50 9.12
C GLU A 413 23.38 -10.36 8.58
N PHE A 414 23.05 -9.33 7.78
CA PHE A 414 21.75 -9.25 7.08
C PHE A 414 21.50 -10.52 6.25
N ASN A 415 22.45 -10.91 5.39
CA ASN A 415 22.32 -12.09 4.54
C ASN A 415 22.12 -13.38 5.34
N LYS A 416 22.88 -13.55 6.42
CA LYS A 416 22.81 -14.71 7.33
C LYS A 416 21.47 -14.79 8.06
N GLN A 417 21.00 -13.68 8.65
CA GLN A 417 19.75 -13.66 9.40
C GLN A 417 18.51 -13.75 8.49
N ASN A 418 18.52 -13.07 7.34
CA ASN A 418 17.47 -13.16 6.33
C ASN A 418 17.33 -14.61 5.82
N ARG A 419 18.46 -15.28 5.50
CA ARG A 419 18.47 -16.71 5.17
C ARG A 419 17.89 -17.57 6.30
N ALA A 420 18.28 -17.33 7.55
CA ALA A 420 17.81 -18.14 8.68
C ALA A 420 16.28 -18.05 8.84
N TRP A 421 15.73 -16.84 8.92
CA TRP A 421 14.29 -16.62 9.06
C TRP A 421 13.49 -17.16 7.88
N ARG A 422 13.91 -16.90 6.63
CA ARG A 422 13.27 -17.48 5.44
C ARG A 422 13.33 -19.00 5.41
N LYS A 423 14.45 -19.61 5.82
CA LYS A 423 14.65 -21.06 5.87
C LYS A 423 13.68 -21.75 6.83
N ILE A 424 13.44 -21.18 8.02
CA ILE A 424 12.55 -21.77 9.02
C ILE A 424 11.07 -21.47 8.76
N LEU A 425 10.75 -20.32 8.16
CA LEU A 425 9.36 -19.96 7.81
C LEU A 425 8.85 -20.67 6.55
N ALA A 426 9.72 -20.97 5.58
CA ALA A 426 9.35 -21.54 4.28
C ALA A 426 8.37 -22.76 4.33
N PRO A 427 8.49 -23.75 5.25
CA PRO A 427 7.52 -24.85 5.37
C PRO A 427 6.10 -24.41 5.76
N HIS A 428 5.95 -23.21 6.35
CA HIS A 428 4.69 -22.63 6.84
C HIS A 428 4.23 -21.43 5.98
N THR A 429 5.01 -21.01 4.97
CA THR A 429 4.71 -19.87 4.11
C THR A 429 4.14 -20.32 2.76
N ARG A 430 3.10 -19.63 2.28
CA ARG A 430 2.51 -19.83 0.95
C ARG A 430 3.44 -19.27 -0.13
N VAL A 431 3.61 -20.00 -1.24
CA VAL A 431 4.37 -19.54 -2.39
C VAL A 431 3.70 -18.30 -3.03
N GLY A 432 4.46 -17.24 -3.26
CA GLY A 432 3.92 -15.95 -3.72
C GLY A 432 4.99 -14.98 -4.24
N THR A 433 4.57 -13.86 -4.81
CA THR A 433 5.47 -12.82 -5.37
C THR A 433 6.46 -12.27 -4.34
N TRP A 434 6.04 -12.14 -3.08
CA TRP A 434 6.86 -11.70 -1.94
C TRP A 434 7.23 -12.86 -1.00
N SER A 435 7.02 -14.10 -1.44
CA SER A 435 7.32 -15.33 -0.71
C SER A 435 7.67 -16.49 -1.68
N PRO A 436 8.62 -16.30 -2.61
CA PRO A 436 8.88 -17.22 -3.74
C PRO A 436 9.58 -18.53 -3.31
N ASP A 437 9.97 -18.62 -2.05
CA ASP A 437 10.57 -19.75 -1.36
C ASP A 437 9.63 -20.43 -0.34
N GLY A 438 8.39 -19.93 -0.19
CA GLY A 438 7.32 -20.62 0.53
C GLY A 438 7.02 -21.99 -0.10
N GLN A 439 6.80 -23.00 0.75
CA GLN A 439 6.61 -24.40 0.34
C GLN A 439 5.12 -24.82 0.35
N GLN A 440 4.26 -24.01 0.97
CA GLN A 440 2.82 -24.25 0.95
C GLN A 440 2.21 -23.73 -0.37
N PRO A 441 1.20 -24.41 -0.95
CA PRO A 441 0.46 -23.91 -2.10
C PRO A 441 -0.11 -22.50 -1.87
N ALA A 442 -0.19 -21.69 -2.93
CA ALA A 442 -0.74 -20.32 -2.87
C ALA A 442 -2.19 -20.25 -2.33
N ASN A 443 -2.93 -21.35 -2.41
CA ASN A 443 -4.29 -21.51 -1.88
C ASN A 443 -4.38 -22.37 -0.60
N ALA A 444 -3.26 -22.64 0.09
CA ALA A 444 -3.25 -23.51 1.27
C ALA A 444 -4.17 -22.96 2.38
N PRO A 445 -5.06 -23.79 2.97
CA PRO A 445 -5.92 -23.35 4.07
C PRO A 445 -5.05 -23.04 5.30
N GLY A 446 -5.33 -21.92 5.95
CA GLY A 446 -4.66 -21.49 7.18
C GLY A 446 -5.48 -20.37 7.82
N ALA A 447 -5.31 -20.17 9.12
CA ALA A 447 -6.13 -19.24 9.89
C ALA A 447 -5.75 -17.76 9.63
N PRO A 448 -6.71 -16.83 9.78
CA PRO A 448 -6.48 -15.41 9.52
C PRO A 448 -5.70 -14.72 10.65
N VAL A 449 -5.03 -13.63 10.32
CA VAL A 449 -4.66 -12.60 11.30
C VAL A 449 -5.80 -11.59 11.37
N ASN A 450 -6.43 -11.48 12.53
CA ASN A 450 -7.49 -10.51 12.81
C ASN A 450 -6.88 -9.22 13.37
N VAL A 451 -7.55 -8.09 13.15
CA VAL A 451 -7.11 -6.78 13.67
C VAL A 451 -8.30 -6.01 14.20
N VAL A 452 -8.19 -5.51 15.42
CA VAL A 452 -9.19 -4.71 16.14
C VAL A 452 -8.50 -3.47 16.70
N PHE A 453 -9.16 -2.32 16.57
CA PHE A 453 -8.81 -1.08 17.25
C PHE A 453 -9.94 -0.74 18.23
N GLU A 454 -9.67 -0.80 19.52
CA GLU A 454 -10.59 -0.35 20.55
C GLU A 454 -10.55 1.20 20.64
N PRO A 455 -11.68 1.87 20.96
CA PRO A 455 -11.71 3.32 21.17
C PRO A 455 -10.77 3.76 22.31
N SER A 456 -10.10 4.90 22.15
CA SER A 456 -9.13 5.39 23.12
C SER A 456 -9.60 6.65 23.84
N LYS A 457 -9.16 6.80 25.09
CA LYS A 457 -9.26 8.05 25.87
C LYS A 457 -8.18 9.06 25.46
N ARG A 458 -7.19 8.68 24.63
CA ARG A 458 -5.98 9.45 24.28
C ARG A 458 -5.97 9.93 22.83
N LYS A 459 -5.27 11.04 22.56
CA LYS A 459 -5.14 11.59 21.19
C LYS A 459 -4.46 10.61 20.24
N ILE A 460 -3.37 9.96 20.68
CA ILE A 460 -2.63 9.00 19.85
C ILE A 460 -3.46 7.74 19.60
N GLY A 461 -4.12 7.19 20.63
CA GLY A 461 -4.97 6.02 20.43
C GLY A 461 -6.13 6.28 19.48
N ASN A 462 -6.73 7.48 19.52
CA ASN A 462 -7.74 7.86 18.54
C ASN A 462 -7.16 8.07 17.13
N LEU A 463 -5.96 8.68 16.98
CA LEU A 463 -5.26 8.75 15.69
C LEU A 463 -5.10 7.35 15.05
N PHE A 464 -4.68 6.36 15.84
CA PHE A 464 -4.57 4.97 15.39
C PHE A 464 -5.94 4.37 15.08
N ALA A 465 -6.89 4.44 16.01
CA ALA A 465 -8.20 3.80 15.88
C ALA A 465 -9.05 4.32 14.71
N THR A 466 -8.84 5.57 14.27
CA THR A 466 -9.77 6.22 13.32
C THR A 466 -9.14 6.83 12.08
N ALA A 467 -7.84 7.15 12.06
CA ALA A 467 -7.18 7.72 10.89
C ALA A 467 -6.17 6.75 10.23
N LEU A 468 -5.63 5.79 10.98
CA LEU A 468 -4.65 4.82 10.48
C LEU A 468 -5.16 3.37 10.46
N SER A 469 -6.29 3.09 11.11
CA SER A 469 -6.79 1.74 11.40
C SER A 469 -7.06 0.90 10.15
N ASP A 470 -7.65 1.45 9.10
CA ASP A 470 -7.87 0.74 7.82
C ASP A 470 -6.55 0.34 7.15
N ALA A 471 -5.61 1.30 7.03
CA ALA A 471 -4.32 1.08 6.38
C ALA A 471 -3.45 0.07 7.14
N ILE A 472 -3.40 0.17 8.47
CA ILE A 472 -2.68 -0.77 9.33
C ILE A 472 -3.37 -2.15 9.30
N SER A 473 -4.70 -2.19 9.42
CA SER A 473 -5.47 -3.44 9.32
C SER A 473 -5.22 -4.17 8.01
N ALA A 474 -5.22 -3.46 6.88
CA ALA A 474 -4.97 -4.06 5.57
C ALA A 474 -3.59 -4.72 5.51
N ASN A 475 -2.54 -4.01 5.94
CA ASN A 475 -1.17 -4.53 5.94
C ASN A 475 -0.99 -5.73 6.88
N ILE A 476 -1.50 -5.65 8.12
CA ILE A 476 -1.38 -6.74 9.09
C ILE A 476 -2.16 -7.99 8.63
N LYS A 477 -3.34 -7.83 8.00
CA LYS A 477 -4.15 -8.94 7.47
C LYS A 477 -3.45 -9.71 6.33
N LEU A 478 -2.50 -9.09 5.61
CA LEU A 478 -1.68 -9.80 4.62
C LEU A 478 -0.80 -10.88 5.25
N LEU A 479 -0.41 -10.76 6.52
CA LEU A 479 0.42 -11.79 7.18
C LEU A 479 -0.32 -13.14 7.30
N GLY A 480 -1.64 -13.12 7.52
CA GLY A 480 -2.47 -14.34 7.46
C GLY A 480 -2.65 -14.90 6.04
N GLN A 481 -2.41 -14.10 5.01
CA GLN A 481 -2.36 -14.54 3.61
C GLN A 481 -0.96 -15.11 3.26
N THR A 482 0.11 -14.62 3.90
CA THR A 482 1.48 -15.12 3.74
C THR A 482 1.71 -16.44 4.48
N TYR A 483 1.32 -16.53 5.75
CA TYR A 483 1.59 -17.67 6.63
C TYR A 483 0.38 -18.60 6.79
N VAL A 484 0.65 -19.90 6.86
CA VAL A 484 -0.31 -20.96 7.17
C VAL A 484 -0.34 -21.16 8.69
N LEU A 485 -1.03 -20.25 9.38
CA LEU A 485 -1.21 -20.29 10.83
C LEU A 485 -2.20 -21.42 11.22
N PRO A 486 -1.96 -22.18 12.31
CA PRO A 486 -2.85 -23.27 12.72
C PRO A 486 -4.15 -22.77 13.38
N ARG A 487 -4.13 -21.57 13.97
CA ARG A 487 -5.29 -20.90 14.59
C ARG A 487 -5.22 -19.38 14.38
N PRO A 488 -6.33 -18.63 14.57
CA PRO A 488 -6.33 -17.19 14.31
C PRO A 488 -5.47 -16.43 15.31
N VAL A 489 -4.64 -15.51 14.82
CA VAL A 489 -3.90 -14.55 15.67
C VAL A 489 -4.65 -13.22 15.67
N ASN A 490 -4.93 -12.69 16.87
CA ASN A 490 -5.80 -11.53 17.05
C ASN A 490 -4.99 -10.32 17.54
N VAL A 491 -4.76 -9.34 16.67
CA VAL A 491 -4.04 -8.11 17.01
C VAL A 491 -5.03 -7.07 17.53
N VAL A 492 -4.85 -6.63 18.77
CA VAL A 492 -5.76 -5.72 19.46
C VAL A 492 -5.02 -4.47 19.92
N PHE A 493 -5.36 -3.33 19.32
CA PHE A 493 -4.89 -2.01 19.72
C PHE A 493 -5.87 -1.40 20.73
N LYS A 494 -5.40 -0.97 21.90
CA LYS A 494 -6.25 -0.43 22.98
C LYS A 494 -5.51 0.46 23.98
N ASP A 495 -6.26 1.16 24.83
CA ASP A 495 -5.72 1.69 26.09
C ASP A 495 -5.47 0.50 27.05
N CYS A 496 -4.29 0.42 27.66
CA CYS A 496 -3.92 -0.66 28.58
C CYS A 496 -3.66 -0.20 30.02
N ASP A 497 -3.59 1.12 30.27
CA ASP A 497 -3.11 1.72 31.52
C ASP A 497 -1.66 1.27 31.89
N THR A 498 -0.87 0.79 30.91
CA THR A 498 0.55 0.41 31.04
C THR A 498 1.35 0.68 29.76
N LEU A 499 2.67 0.86 29.88
CA LEU A 499 3.61 1.09 28.77
C LEU A 499 4.17 -0.23 28.23
N ASN A 500 3.37 -1.04 27.55
CA ASN A 500 3.82 -2.33 27.04
C ASN A 500 3.21 -2.73 25.68
N ALA A 501 3.74 -3.78 25.08
CA ALA A 501 3.04 -4.65 24.13
C ALA A 501 3.34 -6.11 24.53
N TRP A 502 2.53 -7.07 24.06
CA TRP A 502 2.84 -8.50 24.25
C TRP A 502 2.03 -9.40 23.32
N TYR A 503 2.66 -10.49 22.88
CA TYR A 503 2.00 -11.71 22.43
C TYR A 503 1.57 -12.58 23.64
N SER A 504 0.36 -13.15 23.58
CA SER A 504 -0.16 -14.11 24.56
C SER A 504 -0.28 -15.50 23.92
N PRO A 505 0.67 -16.43 24.19
CA PRO A 505 0.63 -17.78 23.63
C PRO A 505 -0.63 -18.58 23.98
N ARG A 506 -1.31 -18.26 25.10
CA ARG A 506 -2.56 -18.94 25.48
C ARG A 506 -3.74 -18.48 24.62
N GLU A 507 -3.85 -17.19 24.38
CA GLU A 507 -4.97 -16.58 23.66
C GLU A 507 -4.80 -16.62 22.14
N GLY A 508 -3.57 -16.59 21.64
CA GLY A 508 -3.31 -16.25 20.23
C GLY A 508 -3.65 -14.78 19.98
N SER A 509 -3.26 -13.90 20.90
CA SER A 509 -3.50 -12.46 20.84
C SER A 509 -2.18 -11.69 20.87
N ILE A 510 -2.12 -10.55 20.15
CA ILE A 510 -1.06 -9.55 20.29
C ILE A 510 -1.75 -8.29 20.80
N THR A 511 -1.37 -7.81 21.98
CA THR A 511 -1.88 -6.55 22.54
C THR A 511 -0.90 -5.42 22.23
N MET A 512 -1.41 -4.36 21.61
CA MET A 512 -0.67 -3.16 21.23
C MET A 512 -1.21 -1.96 22.02
N CYS A 513 -0.52 -1.57 23.10
CA CYS A 513 -1.01 -0.47 23.95
C CYS A 513 -0.68 0.89 23.34
N TYR A 514 -1.69 1.75 23.21
CA TYR A 514 -1.51 3.09 22.65
C TYR A 514 -0.53 3.95 23.47
N GLU A 515 -0.46 3.71 24.78
CA GLU A 515 0.41 4.44 25.70
C GLU A 515 1.90 4.20 25.42
N LEU A 516 2.30 3.00 24.99
CA LEU A 516 3.69 2.71 24.62
C LEU A 516 4.09 3.51 23.37
N ILE A 517 3.25 3.49 22.34
CA ILE A 517 3.47 4.23 21.08
C ILE A 517 3.51 5.75 21.34
N GLU A 518 2.61 6.26 22.18
CA GLU A 518 2.62 7.66 22.60
C GLU A 518 3.88 8.04 23.39
N ASN A 519 4.31 7.22 24.34
CA ASN A 519 5.49 7.47 25.17
C ASN A 519 6.78 7.57 24.32
N ILE A 520 6.94 6.65 23.36
CA ILE A 520 8.09 6.65 22.45
C ILE A 520 8.05 7.86 21.51
N ALA A 521 6.87 8.23 20.98
CA ALA A 521 6.72 9.42 20.15
C ALA A 521 7.03 10.72 20.92
N VAL A 522 6.64 10.80 22.19
CA VAL A 522 6.99 11.93 23.09
C VAL A 522 8.49 11.96 23.35
N MET A 523 9.13 10.82 23.63
CA MET A 523 10.59 10.74 23.81
C MET A 523 11.36 11.22 22.57
N ILE A 524 10.96 10.80 21.36
CA ILE A 524 11.57 11.26 20.10
C ILE A 524 11.39 12.77 19.96
N SER A 525 10.21 13.31 20.26
CA SER A 525 9.94 14.75 20.18
C SER A 525 10.78 15.58 21.15
N ASP A 526 10.85 15.18 22.42
CA ASP A 526 11.58 15.93 23.45
C ASP A 526 13.09 15.96 23.15
N ILE A 527 13.62 14.95 22.46
CA ILE A 527 15.02 14.87 22.02
C ILE A 527 15.26 15.65 20.72
N GLU A 528 14.45 15.44 19.67
CA GLU A 528 14.70 16.02 18.33
C GLU A 528 14.20 17.46 18.18
N MET A 529 13.15 17.85 18.92
CA MET A 529 12.47 19.13 18.80
C MET A 529 12.63 20.03 20.03
N GLY A 530 13.24 19.53 21.11
CA GLY A 530 13.37 20.25 22.38
C GLY A 530 12.03 20.51 23.08
N THR A 531 11.02 19.67 22.83
CA THR A 531 9.73 19.73 23.53
C THR A 531 9.87 19.28 24.99
N VAL A 532 8.85 19.56 25.80
CA VAL A 532 8.72 19.02 27.16
C VAL A 532 7.38 18.29 27.24
N GLY A 533 7.41 16.96 27.32
CA GLY A 533 6.20 16.14 27.26
C GLY A 533 5.52 16.17 25.90
N GLY A 534 6.26 16.40 24.81
CA GLY A 534 5.74 16.44 23.44
C GLY A 534 5.10 17.76 23.00
N GLU A 535 5.11 18.80 23.84
CA GLU A 535 4.57 20.14 23.52
C GLU A 535 5.67 21.21 23.41
N VAL A 536 5.44 22.21 22.55
CA VAL A 536 6.48 23.12 22.03
C VAL A 536 6.78 24.29 22.97
N VAL A 537 8.03 24.40 23.41
CA VAL A 537 8.58 25.62 24.00
C VAL A 537 9.03 26.55 22.87
N ALA A 538 8.44 27.75 22.77
CA ALA A 538 8.64 28.64 21.63
C ALA A 538 9.88 29.54 21.76
N THR A 539 10.89 29.32 20.93
CA THR A 539 11.90 30.31 20.53
C THR A 539 12.10 30.24 19.01
N GLY A 540 12.31 31.38 18.34
CA GLY A 540 12.06 31.49 16.90
C GLY A 540 13.24 31.92 16.02
N GLY A 541 13.08 31.66 14.71
CA GLY A 541 13.58 32.53 13.65
C GLY A 541 14.96 32.23 13.07
N GLY A 542 15.00 31.50 11.95
CA GLY A 542 16.17 31.42 11.05
C GLY A 542 15.74 31.60 9.59
N LYS A 543 16.56 32.29 8.76
CA LYS A 543 16.25 32.60 7.35
C LYS A 543 16.87 31.58 6.39
N ALA A 544 16.23 31.39 5.22
CA ALA A 544 16.75 30.59 4.11
C ALA A 544 17.51 31.45 3.05
N PRO A 545 18.52 30.89 2.34
CA PRO A 545 19.10 31.44 1.11
C PRO A 545 18.49 30.82 -0.18
N SER A 546 18.99 31.20 -1.37
CA SER A 546 18.17 31.28 -2.60
C SER A 546 18.79 30.79 -3.93
N GLN A 547 17.95 30.07 -4.71
CA GLN A 547 17.74 30.14 -6.19
C GLN A 547 18.80 29.67 -7.24
N GLN A 548 18.25 29.37 -8.46
CA GLN A 548 18.80 29.41 -9.83
C GLN A 548 19.60 28.18 -10.39
N PRO A 549 19.71 27.96 -11.75
CA PRO A 549 18.57 27.76 -12.69
C PRO A 549 18.78 26.74 -13.86
N GLN A 550 17.67 26.34 -14.52
CA GLN A 550 17.48 25.94 -15.96
C GLN A 550 18.35 24.84 -16.66
N GLN A 551 17.68 23.90 -17.38
CA GLN A 551 17.76 23.73 -18.86
C GLN A 551 16.84 22.61 -19.44
N GLN A 552 16.80 22.45 -20.77
CA GLN A 552 15.90 21.63 -21.64
C GLN A 552 16.66 21.34 -22.98
N PRO A 553 16.20 20.53 -23.99
CA PRO A 553 15.03 19.65 -24.13
C PRO A 553 15.22 18.31 -24.95
N GLN A 554 14.10 17.66 -25.34
CA GLN A 554 13.81 16.91 -26.61
C GLN A 554 14.03 15.37 -26.86
N GLN A 555 12.89 14.72 -27.21
CA GLN A 555 12.63 13.75 -28.32
C GLN A 555 12.82 12.21 -28.21
N GLN A 556 12.02 11.48 -29.03
CA GLN A 556 11.87 10.02 -29.21
C GLN A 556 12.01 9.63 -30.71
N PRO A 557 12.19 8.33 -31.06
CA PRO A 557 11.10 7.60 -31.76
C PRO A 557 10.97 6.07 -31.43
N ARG A 558 10.08 5.35 -32.15
CA ARG A 558 9.70 3.91 -32.05
C ARG A 558 9.96 3.16 -33.41
N PRO A 559 9.38 1.97 -33.73
CA PRO A 559 9.64 0.59 -33.22
C PRO A 559 9.89 -0.47 -34.35
N SER A 560 10.11 -1.76 -34.01
CA SER A 560 10.11 -2.92 -34.96
C SER A 560 9.72 -4.28 -34.29
N PRO A 561 9.41 -5.37 -35.04
CA PRO A 561 8.63 -6.54 -34.56
C PRO A 561 9.41 -7.88 -34.38
N PRO A 562 8.79 -8.94 -33.80
CA PRO A 562 9.44 -10.23 -33.52
C PRO A 562 9.51 -11.22 -34.71
N GLY A 563 10.47 -12.16 -34.65
CA GLY A 563 10.67 -13.24 -35.62
C GLY A 563 10.12 -14.61 -35.17
N GLN A 564 10.15 -15.60 -36.07
CA GLN A 564 9.57 -16.94 -35.87
C GLN A 564 10.57 -17.94 -35.27
N GLY A 565 10.06 -18.94 -34.52
CA GLY A 565 10.86 -19.95 -33.81
C GLY A 565 11.31 -21.15 -34.64
N MET A 566 12.27 -21.90 -34.10
CA MET A 566 12.78 -23.19 -34.58
C MET A 566 12.20 -24.36 -33.76
N PRO A 567 12.40 -25.65 -34.13
CA PRO A 567 11.75 -26.78 -33.45
C PRO A 567 12.17 -26.93 -31.97
N PRO A 568 11.34 -27.58 -31.14
CA PRO A 568 11.56 -27.67 -29.69
C PRO A 568 12.84 -28.44 -29.36
N SER A 569 13.60 -27.92 -28.38
CA SER A 569 14.71 -28.65 -27.76
C SER A 569 14.21 -29.74 -26.83
N ALA A 570 15.10 -30.62 -26.37
CA ALA A 570 14.78 -31.66 -25.39
C ALA A 570 14.39 -31.10 -23.99
N ILE A 571 14.62 -29.79 -23.75
CA ILE A 571 14.28 -29.08 -22.51
C ILE A 571 13.28 -27.96 -22.84
N ASP A 572 12.13 -27.98 -22.15
CA ASP A 572 11.15 -26.89 -22.19
C ASP A 572 11.59 -25.75 -21.25
N GLU A 573 12.39 -24.83 -21.79
CA GLU A 573 12.91 -23.66 -21.07
C GLU A 573 11.81 -22.71 -20.55
N LEU A 574 10.58 -22.79 -21.08
CA LEU A 574 9.45 -21.93 -20.71
C LEU A 574 8.52 -22.59 -19.68
N LYS A 575 8.68 -23.89 -19.40
CA LYS A 575 7.90 -24.68 -18.45
C LYS A 575 7.64 -23.93 -17.13
N ASP A 576 6.39 -23.81 -16.74
CA ASP A 576 6.04 -23.30 -15.41
C ASP A 576 6.48 -24.29 -14.32
N MET A 577 7.05 -23.77 -13.24
CA MET A 577 7.48 -24.52 -12.06
C MET A 577 6.71 -24.13 -10.79
N GLY A 578 5.65 -23.33 -10.90
CA GLY A 578 4.80 -22.91 -9.79
C GLY A 578 5.37 -21.79 -8.91
N VAL A 579 6.45 -21.12 -9.35
CA VAL A 579 7.11 -20.02 -8.63
C VAL A 579 6.80 -18.70 -9.33
N PRO A 580 6.08 -17.75 -8.69
CA PRO A 580 5.79 -16.45 -9.31
C PRO A 580 7.05 -15.62 -9.57
N ALA A 581 7.00 -14.76 -10.59
CA ALA A 581 8.02 -13.72 -10.79
C ALA A 581 8.06 -12.79 -9.58
N THR A 582 9.25 -12.65 -8.98
CA THR A 582 9.46 -11.97 -7.70
C THR A 582 10.39 -10.75 -7.84
N PHE A 583 10.31 -9.81 -6.90
CA PHE A 583 11.32 -8.76 -6.72
C PHE A 583 12.39 -9.14 -5.69
N LEU A 584 12.18 -10.21 -4.93
CA LEU A 584 13.14 -10.72 -3.95
C LEU A 584 14.28 -11.47 -4.63
N LEU A 585 15.47 -11.43 -4.02
CA LEU A 585 16.56 -12.33 -4.37
C LEU A 585 16.35 -13.68 -3.68
N PHE A 586 16.64 -14.77 -4.39
CA PHE A 586 16.58 -16.12 -3.85
C PHE A 586 17.78 -16.40 -2.95
N PRO A 587 17.57 -17.02 -1.77
CA PRO A 587 18.65 -17.31 -0.82
C PRO A 587 19.60 -18.41 -1.31
N SER A 588 20.83 -18.40 -0.79
CA SER A 588 21.79 -19.51 -0.90
C SER A 588 21.14 -20.82 -0.39
N PRO A 589 21.28 -21.97 -1.10
CA PRO A 589 22.29 -22.29 -2.11
C PRO A 589 21.91 -21.96 -3.57
N TYR A 590 20.92 -21.10 -3.81
CA TYR A 590 20.48 -20.67 -5.14
C TYR A 590 19.97 -21.80 -6.06
N LYS A 591 19.65 -22.98 -5.54
CA LYS A 591 19.06 -24.09 -6.32
C LYS A 591 17.59 -24.30 -5.95
N GLY A 592 16.81 -24.76 -6.92
CA GLY A 592 15.38 -25.05 -6.79
C GLY A 592 14.57 -24.47 -7.96
N PRO A 593 13.25 -24.68 -7.99
CA PRO A 593 12.40 -24.23 -9.10
C PRO A 593 12.51 -22.72 -9.33
N THR A 594 12.49 -22.30 -10.59
CA THR A 594 12.60 -20.90 -11.00
C THR A 594 11.33 -20.40 -11.68
N PRO A 595 11.00 -19.10 -11.62
CA PRO A 595 9.88 -18.52 -12.35
C PRO A 595 9.96 -18.69 -13.87
N ASN A 596 8.84 -18.64 -14.58
CA ASN A 596 8.81 -18.56 -16.05
C ASN A 596 8.79 -17.11 -16.59
N GLN A 597 8.94 -16.12 -15.71
CA GLN A 597 9.00 -14.68 -16.01
C GLN A 597 9.93 -13.98 -15.00
N ILE A 598 10.49 -12.83 -15.34
CA ILE A 598 11.40 -12.07 -14.46
C ILE A 598 11.05 -10.58 -14.44
N ASN A 599 11.09 -9.96 -13.26
CA ASN A 599 10.86 -8.53 -13.11
C ASN A 599 12.12 -7.73 -13.47
N ARG A 600 11.95 -6.54 -14.07
CA ARG A 600 13.02 -5.58 -14.44
C ARG A 600 14.08 -6.10 -15.45
N ALA A 601 14.00 -7.35 -15.88
CA ALA A 601 14.81 -7.97 -16.93
C ALA A 601 13.90 -8.68 -17.96
N LYS A 602 14.48 -9.43 -18.91
CA LYS A 602 13.72 -10.24 -19.89
C LYS A 602 14.19 -11.70 -19.86
N LEU A 603 13.27 -12.65 -19.81
CA LEU A 603 13.62 -14.06 -20.05
C LEU A 603 13.97 -14.27 -21.53
N ILE A 604 14.98 -15.11 -21.81
CA ILE A 604 15.32 -15.59 -23.15
C ILE A 604 15.62 -17.10 -23.15
N THR A 605 15.42 -17.74 -24.31
CA THR A 605 15.72 -19.15 -24.56
C THR A 605 17.10 -19.35 -25.20
N THR A 606 17.51 -20.60 -25.39
CA THR A 606 18.75 -20.96 -26.11
C THR A 606 18.73 -20.44 -27.55
N GLY A 607 17.58 -20.48 -28.22
CA GLY A 607 17.42 -19.98 -29.59
C GLY A 607 17.59 -18.46 -29.68
N ASP A 608 17.00 -17.73 -28.74
CA ASP A 608 17.15 -16.28 -28.63
C ASP A 608 18.61 -15.90 -28.37
N LEU A 609 19.29 -16.59 -27.45
CA LEU A 609 20.69 -16.32 -27.11
C LEU A 609 21.63 -16.57 -28.31
N VAL A 610 21.43 -17.67 -29.04
CA VAL A 610 22.16 -17.95 -30.29
C VAL A 610 21.87 -16.88 -31.36
N GLY A 611 20.66 -16.31 -31.39
CA GLY A 611 20.32 -15.16 -32.22
C GLY A 611 21.06 -13.89 -31.80
N MET A 612 21.08 -13.57 -30.50
CA MET A 612 21.77 -12.40 -29.96
C MET A 612 23.28 -12.46 -30.21
N ILE A 613 23.93 -13.61 -29.97
CA ILE A 613 25.38 -13.82 -30.21
C ILE A 613 25.78 -13.57 -31.68
N LYS A 614 24.88 -13.83 -32.62
CA LYS A 614 25.13 -13.60 -34.06
C LYS A 614 24.90 -12.15 -34.49
N ASN A 615 24.06 -11.41 -33.77
CA ASN A 615 23.49 -10.14 -34.23
C ASN A 615 23.94 -8.91 -33.41
N ASP A 616 24.41 -9.08 -32.17
CA ASP A 616 24.90 -8.00 -31.30
C ASP A 616 26.37 -8.22 -30.93
N SER A 617 27.27 -7.44 -31.54
CA SER A 617 28.70 -7.45 -31.26
C SER A 617 29.10 -6.77 -29.94
N ASN A 618 28.14 -6.16 -29.21
CA ASN A 618 28.34 -5.55 -27.90
C ASN A 618 27.71 -6.39 -26.77
N LEU A 619 27.23 -7.60 -27.07
CA LEU A 619 26.62 -8.51 -26.12
C LEU A 619 27.59 -8.90 -25.00
N LEU A 620 27.22 -8.63 -23.75
CA LEU A 620 27.88 -9.21 -22.59
C LEU A 620 27.15 -10.47 -22.16
N ILE A 621 27.89 -11.57 -22.00
CA ILE A 621 27.40 -12.78 -21.34
C ILE A 621 28.14 -12.91 -20.00
N VAL A 622 27.37 -13.07 -18.93
CA VAL A 622 27.86 -13.18 -17.55
C VAL A 622 27.40 -14.51 -16.99
N ASP A 623 28.35 -15.40 -16.70
CA ASP A 623 28.05 -16.72 -16.15
C ASP A 623 28.13 -16.70 -14.61
N THR A 624 27.02 -17.09 -13.99
CA THR A 624 26.86 -17.20 -12.54
C THR A 624 26.88 -18.65 -12.04
N SER A 625 26.97 -19.64 -12.95
CA SER A 625 26.80 -21.07 -12.67
C SER A 625 27.82 -21.65 -11.68
N GLY A 626 29.01 -21.06 -11.61
CA GLY A 626 30.17 -21.60 -10.88
C GLY A 626 30.79 -22.84 -11.54
N LEU A 627 30.36 -23.21 -12.75
CA LEU A 627 30.89 -24.37 -13.47
C LEU A 627 32.28 -24.07 -14.06
N ARG A 628 33.11 -25.13 -14.15
CA ARG A 628 34.41 -25.06 -14.85
C ARG A 628 34.26 -25.16 -16.37
N ASP A 629 33.13 -25.69 -16.83
CA ASP A 629 32.83 -25.86 -18.24
C ASP A 629 31.47 -25.23 -18.54
N THR A 630 31.46 -24.28 -19.48
CA THR A 630 30.38 -23.30 -19.68
C THR A 630 30.44 -22.69 -21.10
N LEU A 631 29.71 -21.60 -21.34
CA LEU A 631 29.66 -20.89 -22.63
C LEU A 631 31.03 -20.23 -22.95
N PRO A 632 31.67 -20.50 -24.12
CA PRO A 632 33.02 -20.02 -24.45
C PRO A 632 33.30 -18.52 -24.37
N ILE A 633 32.25 -17.70 -24.45
CA ILE A 633 32.31 -16.23 -24.46
C ILE A 633 31.69 -15.59 -23.19
N GLY A 634 31.33 -16.41 -22.20
CA GLY A 634 30.83 -15.94 -20.92
C GLY A 634 31.95 -15.45 -20.00
N TYR A 635 31.75 -14.31 -19.34
CA TYR A 635 32.59 -13.88 -18.23
C TYR A 635 32.11 -14.54 -16.94
N PRO A 636 32.92 -15.38 -16.25
CA PRO A 636 32.53 -15.97 -14.98
C PRO A 636 32.48 -14.89 -13.87
N LEU A 637 31.35 -14.79 -13.19
CA LEU A 637 31.09 -13.88 -12.07
C LEU A 637 29.99 -14.46 -11.16
N ALA A 638 30.29 -15.60 -10.52
CA ALA A 638 29.37 -16.31 -9.63
C ALA A 638 28.71 -15.39 -8.57
N ASP A 639 29.51 -14.52 -7.96
CA ASP A 639 29.09 -13.63 -6.88
C ASP A 639 27.96 -12.66 -7.29
N ALA A 640 27.81 -12.33 -8.59
CA ALA A 640 26.72 -11.50 -9.07
C ALA A 640 25.32 -12.14 -8.86
N GLY A 641 25.27 -13.46 -8.69
CA GLY A 641 24.04 -14.19 -8.35
C GLY A 641 23.72 -14.24 -6.85
N SER A 642 24.51 -13.58 -5.99
CA SER A 642 24.35 -13.67 -4.54
C SER A 642 23.02 -13.08 -4.04
N ASP A 643 22.56 -13.64 -2.92
CA ASP A 643 21.46 -13.07 -2.13
C ASP A 643 21.86 -11.73 -1.46
N GLY A 644 20.95 -11.17 -0.67
CA GLY A 644 20.99 -9.79 -0.20
C GLY A 644 19.81 -9.00 -0.73
N SER A 645 20.05 -7.81 -1.27
CA SER A 645 19.01 -6.92 -1.79
C SER A 645 19.38 -6.32 -3.14
N VAL A 646 18.44 -5.66 -3.82
CA VAL A 646 18.74 -4.86 -5.01
C VAL A 646 19.20 -3.42 -4.67
N THR A 647 19.56 -3.18 -3.40
CA THR A 647 20.06 -1.90 -2.86
C THR A 647 21.32 -2.06 -1.99
N ASP A 648 21.91 -3.26 -1.92
CA ASP A 648 23.09 -3.57 -1.10
C ASP A 648 24.42 -3.09 -1.73
N GLN A 649 25.52 -3.31 -1.03
CA GLN A 649 26.86 -2.89 -1.47
C GLN A 649 27.27 -3.54 -2.80
N LEU A 650 26.86 -4.79 -3.06
CA LEU A 650 27.20 -5.53 -4.28
C LEU A 650 26.63 -4.86 -5.54
N GLN A 651 25.50 -4.15 -5.45
CA GLN A 651 24.94 -3.41 -6.59
C GLN A 651 25.93 -2.40 -7.18
N SER A 652 26.66 -1.67 -6.34
CA SER A 652 27.66 -0.68 -6.79
C SER A 652 28.87 -1.33 -7.48
N ALA A 653 29.33 -2.47 -6.96
CA ALA A 653 30.43 -3.24 -7.52
C ALA A 653 30.03 -3.89 -8.86
N LEU A 654 28.82 -4.44 -8.93
CA LEU A 654 28.25 -5.03 -10.15
C LEU A 654 28.09 -3.98 -11.25
N ASP A 655 27.56 -2.79 -10.92
CA ASP A 655 27.37 -1.72 -11.91
C ASP A 655 28.70 -1.22 -12.49
N ALA A 656 29.70 -1.01 -11.62
CA ALA A 656 31.04 -0.61 -12.04
C ALA A 656 31.74 -1.69 -12.88
N TRP A 657 31.55 -2.97 -12.54
CA TRP A 657 32.08 -4.10 -13.31
C TRP A 657 31.42 -4.21 -14.69
N LEU A 658 30.09 -4.09 -14.75
CA LEU A 658 29.34 -4.11 -16.01
C LEU A 658 29.68 -2.92 -16.91
N LEU A 659 29.77 -1.70 -16.36
CA LEU A 659 30.24 -0.51 -17.11
C LEU A 659 31.64 -0.75 -17.70
N LYS A 660 32.58 -1.25 -16.89
CA LYS A 660 33.94 -1.56 -17.33
C LYS A 660 33.98 -2.62 -18.43
N LYS A 661 33.13 -3.66 -18.36
CA LYS A 661 33.04 -4.71 -19.39
C LYS A 661 32.33 -4.24 -20.66
N ALA A 662 31.35 -3.35 -20.55
CA ALA A 662 30.60 -2.78 -21.67
C ALA A 662 31.34 -1.63 -22.37
N ASN A 663 32.61 -1.36 -22.05
CA ASN A 663 33.34 -0.17 -22.52
C ASN A 663 32.57 1.14 -22.26
N ASN A 664 31.98 1.26 -21.07
CA ASN A 664 31.06 2.31 -20.60
C ASN A 664 29.70 2.40 -21.32
N ASN A 665 29.36 1.47 -22.21
CA ASN A 665 28.04 1.42 -22.86
C ASN A 665 26.94 0.86 -21.93
N ARG A 666 26.32 1.73 -21.12
CA ARG A 666 25.18 1.40 -20.25
C ARG A 666 23.94 0.84 -20.97
N ARG A 667 23.87 0.89 -22.30
CA ARG A 667 22.78 0.31 -23.12
C ARG A 667 23.07 -1.10 -23.64
N ALA A 668 24.30 -1.61 -23.49
CA ALA A 668 24.69 -2.94 -23.96
C ALA A 668 23.75 -4.03 -23.41
N ALA A 669 23.47 -5.05 -24.22
CA ALA A 669 22.72 -6.21 -23.77
C ALA A 669 23.56 -7.03 -22.80
N VAL A 670 23.00 -7.38 -21.64
CA VAL A 670 23.68 -8.22 -20.64
C VAL A 670 22.85 -9.46 -20.38
N VAL A 671 23.35 -10.63 -20.79
CA VAL A 671 22.73 -11.93 -20.55
C VAL A 671 23.38 -12.58 -19.35
N PHE A 672 22.56 -12.95 -18.36
CA PHE A 672 22.98 -13.74 -17.21
C PHE A 672 22.63 -15.21 -17.39
N VAL A 673 23.62 -16.06 -17.13
CA VAL A 673 23.56 -17.52 -17.34
C VAL A 673 23.76 -18.23 -16.00
N GLY A 674 23.09 -19.36 -15.81
CA GLY A 674 23.26 -20.27 -14.67
C GLY A 674 23.47 -21.71 -15.16
N ALA A 675 23.64 -22.66 -14.24
CA ALA A 675 23.88 -24.05 -14.61
C ALA A 675 22.68 -24.71 -15.32
N SER A 676 21.44 -24.38 -14.93
CA SER A 676 20.20 -25.03 -15.38
C SER A 676 18.97 -24.17 -15.13
N MET A 677 17.80 -24.65 -15.58
CA MET A 677 16.47 -24.14 -15.18
C MET A 677 16.21 -24.13 -13.67
N ASN A 678 16.98 -24.88 -12.88
CA ASN A 678 16.88 -24.90 -11.41
C ASN A 678 17.90 -23.96 -10.74
N ASP A 679 18.54 -23.06 -11.50
CA ASP A 679 19.60 -22.19 -11.01
C ASP A 679 19.17 -20.72 -10.84
N ARG A 680 18.93 -20.34 -9.58
CA ARG A 680 18.42 -19.04 -9.16
C ARG A 680 19.51 -17.96 -9.12
N SER A 681 20.79 -18.30 -9.21
CA SER A 681 21.88 -17.31 -9.27
C SER A 681 21.75 -16.40 -10.49
N SER A 682 21.36 -16.97 -11.63
CA SER A 682 21.18 -16.26 -12.89
C SER A 682 19.97 -15.32 -12.87
N TYR A 683 18.89 -15.72 -12.19
CA TYR A 683 17.72 -14.88 -11.91
C TYR A 683 18.12 -13.70 -11.01
N ASN A 684 18.82 -13.96 -9.91
CA ASN A 684 19.30 -12.93 -8.98
C ASN A 684 20.15 -11.88 -9.71
N ALA A 685 21.13 -12.30 -10.51
CA ALA A 685 22.02 -11.40 -11.23
C ALA A 685 21.30 -10.56 -12.30
N ALA A 686 20.37 -11.15 -13.05
CA ALA A 686 19.55 -10.43 -14.02
C ALA A 686 18.62 -9.40 -13.35
N LEU A 687 18.00 -9.74 -12.22
CA LEU A 687 17.15 -8.83 -11.44
C LEU A 687 17.96 -7.70 -10.77
N ARG A 688 19.18 -7.99 -10.30
CA ARG A 688 20.15 -7.00 -9.80
C ARG A 688 20.54 -5.99 -10.89
N ALA A 689 20.95 -6.45 -12.07
CA ALA A 689 21.33 -5.60 -13.20
C ALA A 689 20.14 -4.84 -13.81
N GLY A 690 18.98 -5.47 -13.93
CA GLY A 690 17.73 -4.82 -14.36
C GLY A 690 17.29 -3.71 -13.39
N SER A 691 17.49 -3.90 -12.08
CA SER A 691 17.25 -2.85 -11.08
C SER A 691 18.27 -1.70 -11.13
N LEU A 692 19.46 -1.92 -11.72
CA LEU A 692 20.43 -0.88 -12.06
C LEU A 692 20.14 -0.23 -13.44
N GLY A 693 19.04 -0.59 -14.10
CA GLY A 693 18.62 0.00 -15.37
C GLY A 693 19.38 -0.50 -16.61
N TRP A 694 20.06 -1.64 -16.53
CA TRP A 694 20.68 -2.27 -17.70
C TRP A 694 19.65 -2.91 -18.62
N THR A 695 20.02 -3.11 -19.89
CA THR A 695 19.31 -4.00 -20.82
C THR A 695 19.56 -5.47 -20.44
N ALA A 696 19.04 -5.88 -19.28
CA ALA A 696 19.31 -7.17 -18.66
C ALA A 696 18.39 -8.29 -19.21
N TYR A 697 19.00 -9.44 -19.46
CA TYR A 697 18.37 -10.66 -19.95
C TYR A 697 18.75 -11.85 -19.04
N TRP A 698 17.81 -12.77 -18.85
CA TRP A 698 17.98 -13.99 -18.09
C TRP A 698 17.83 -15.20 -19.00
N TYR A 699 18.93 -15.92 -19.22
CA TYR A 699 18.90 -17.18 -19.96
C TYR A 699 18.53 -18.32 -19.01
N ARG A 700 17.24 -18.68 -19.01
CA ARG A 700 16.68 -19.64 -18.04
C ARG A 700 17.12 -21.08 -18.26
N GLY A 701 17.34 -21.51 -19.50
CA GLY A 701 17.80 -22.88 -19.79
C GLY A 701 19.19 -23.20 -19.20
N GLY A 702 20.06 -22.19 -19.11
CA GLY A 702 21.40 -22.33 -18.54
C GLY A 702 22.34 -23.22 -19.37
N VAL A 703 23.49 -23.56 -18.78
CA VAL A 703 24.51 -24.42 -19.42
C VAL A 703 23.94 -25.80 -19.80
N GLU A 704 23.01 -26.34 -19.00
CA GLU A 704 22.30 -27.59 -19.31
C GLU A 704 21.55 -27.53 -20.65
N ALA A 705 20.73 -26.49 -20.88
CA ALA A 705 20.03 -26.32 -22.16
C ALA A 705 20.99 -26.01 -23.32
N TRP A 706 22.06 -25.26 -23.08
CA TRP A 706 23.09 -24.97 -24.08
C TRP A 706 23.73 -26.26 -24.61
N VAL A 707 24.16 -27.14 -23.70
CA VAL A 707 24.76 -28.44 -24.03
C VAL A 707 23.73 -29.40 -24.64
N ALA A 708 22.48 -29.40 -24.14
CA ALA A 708 21.40 -30.22 -24.72
C ALA A 708 21.04 -29.85 -26.17
N ASN A 709 21.35 -28.62 -26.60
CA ASN A 709 21.22 -28.17 -28.00
C ASN A 709 22.51 -28.40 -28.84
N GLY A 710 23.51 -29.11 -28.30
CA GLY A 710 24.76 -29.45 -29.01
C GLY A 710 25.69 -28.26 -29.25
N LEU A 711 25.54 -27.17 -28.48
CA LEU A 711 26.33 -25.95 -28.64
C LEU A 711 27.69 -26.07 -27.92
N PRO A 712 28.77 -25.49 -28.47
CA PRO A 712 30.12 -25.73 -27.98
C PRO A 712 30.36 -25.15 -26.58
N THR A 713 31.11 -25.88 -25.77
CA THR A 713 31.56 -25.48 -24.42
C THR A 713 32.98 -24.91 -24.42
N THR A 714 33.40 -24.31 -23.31
CA THR A 714 34.80 -23.94 -23.06
C THR A 714 35.78 -25.11 -23.26
N ALA A 715 35.42 -26.32 -22.85
CA ALA A 715 36.24 -27.52 -23.06
C ALA A 715 36.30 -27.92 -24.54
N ASP A 716 35.25 -27.71 -25.33
CA ASP A 716 35.27 -28.02 -26.77
C ASP A 716 36.08 -27.03 -27.59
N MET A 717 36.26 -25.80 -27.09
CA MET A 717 37.21 -24.84 -27.63
C MET A 717 38.65 -25.17 -27.19
N ALA A 718 38.84 -25.60 -25.94
CA ALA A 718 40.15 -26.01 -25.43
C ALA A 718 40.70 -27.32 -26.06
N LYS A 719 39.87 -28.09 -26.76
CA LYS A 719 40.28 -29.28 -27.56
C LYS A 719 40.64 -28.94 -29.02
N LYS A 720 40.49 -27.68 -29.45
CA LYS A 720 40.72 -27.23 -30.84
C LYS A 720 41.94 -26.33 -31.02
N ASN A 721 42.61 -26.00 -29.92
CA ASN A 721 43.88 -25.29 -29.83
C ASN A 721 44.95 -26.22 -29.22
#